data_AF-A0AAD5E964-F1
#
_entry.id   AF-A0AAD5E964-F1
#
_cell.length_a   1.000
_cell.length_b   1.000
_cell.length_c   1.000
_cell.angle_alpha   90.00
_cell.angle_beta   90.00
_cell.angle_gamma   90.00
#
_symmetry.space_group_name_H-M   'P 1'
#
loop_
_entity.id
_entity.type
_entity.pdbx_description
1 polymer ?
#
loop_
_entity_poly.entity_id
_entity_poly.type
_entity_poly.pdbx_seq_one_letter_code
_entity_poly.pdbx_strand_id
1 'polypeptide(L)'
;MNPLWNSTKLCSLTHLHVHKFAHAGLLQRQPIQLATVRNGSILASIKKKFARDVPPPSPRQDNVSTTHHGYKRIDEYKWIEDINNGAVWELIQKENEYSNHMLKSTSFLQRVLRREMQKILHTPKLLPPLSTRAHGYEYYSKTSKAGMVYCRKLIGHTQEEVLLDSKYLRMTNLSIRKVLLSPNHSIFAYQTEREGEEVGNLHFKDLSGAMNLKGDILEDIFNFVWANDNKTVYYTVTSDQLRPNKVYAHIVGTSQEEDILIYEDKDETTFVDISSTKDMKYITINANSLSSSEVRLIDALHDYSEGLQPSLQLVQGRKENLEYFVDHHDNQLYVLTNAGDAKNFKLVTAGQDKPDMQHWKDLITVSATEKIEDVDLFKNRIVLYGRRDGLPMILCYDLKTGTKLEVELPERFCIVHPGTNLDFDTNTFRFSVTSPYEHESTWEYNMDKQTLRSVRVHPIHKFDRKKYTCSQIHVESHDGAQVPVTLLHQKDLKLNGKNPVLMRSYGAYGITTDPDFRIENFSLLERGWVIALPHVRGGSELGRDWYENGKLLHKKNSFQDFIAVAEHLIDKNLTSPKLLAAMGTSAGGLLVGAMVHMRPELFKAIVLRVPFVDPLSAMLNPDLPLTQVEYPEWGNPTDDKADYENIASYSPYENIIGTSASSYPSVLLTGGLKDQRVQVSQPLKYISRLRREIEHKGAVALCRIDTDRGHFGGGGEQEARLDEAAEELAFLISNVQK
;
A
#
# COMPACT_ATOMS: atom_id res chain seq x y z
N MET A 1 7.60 13.26 9.06
CA MET A 1 6.13 13.28 9.27
C MET A 1 5.55 12.14 8.45
N ASN A 2 4.86 11.17 9.05
CA ASN A 2 4.35 9.98 8.34
C ASN A 2 3.32 10.41 7.27
N PRO A 3 3.59 10.28 5.96
CA PRO A 3 2.54 10.45 4.97
C PRO A 3 1.61 9.23 5.09
N LEU A 4 0.32 9.50 5.27
CA LEU A 4 -0.80 8.59 5.49
C LEU A 4 -1.07 7.55 4.36
N TRP A 5 -0.06 7.18 3.57
CA TRP A 5 -0.18 6.26 2.44
C TRP A 5 0.92 5.20 2.34
N ASN A 6 1.57 4.84 3.46
CA ASN A 6 2.48 3.70 3.52
C ASN A 6 1.96 2.60 4.47
N SER A 7 0.99 1.82 4.01
CA SER A 7 0.59 0.56 4.65
C SER A 7 1.54 -0.57 4.24
N THR A 8 2.67 -0.71 4.94
CA THR A 8 3.46 -1.95 4.88
C THR A 8 3.85 -2.45 6.28
N LYS A 9 3.43 -3.69 6.53
CA LYS A 9 3.81 -4.66 7.58
C LYS A 9 2.96 -4.69 8.85
N LEU A 10 2.18 -5.77 8.99
CA LEU A 10 2.43 -6.87 9.94
C LEU A 10 1.46 -8.03 9.67
N CYS A 11 2.00 -9.22 9.35
CA CYS A 11 1.26 -10.48 9.32
C CYS A 11 2.00 -11.49 10.21
N SER A 12 1.33 -12.07 11.21
CA SER A 12 1.70 -13.38 11.76
C SER A 12 0.57 -14.04 12.57
N LEU A 13 -0.02 -15.07 11.95
CA LEU A 13 -0.34 -16.42 12.46
C LEU A 13 -1.18 -16.58 13.74
N THR A 14 -2.26 -17.39 13.64
CA THR A 14 -2.29 -18.72 14.30
C THR A 14 -3.38 -19.69 13.84
N HIS A 15 -2.94 -20.90 13.47
CA HIS A 15 -3.71 -22.15 13.47
C HIS A 15 -3.95 -22.72 14.88
N LEU A 16 -5.14 -23.31 15.07
CA LEU A 16 -5.49 -24.28 16.11
C LEU A 16 -5.60 -25.70 15.52
N HIS A 17 -5.01 -26.68 16.19
CA HIS A 17 -5.17 -28.12 15.91
C HIS A 17 -6.22 -28.75 16.84
N VAL A 18 -7.04 -29.63 16.28
CA VAL A 18 -7.90 -30.59 17.00
C VAL A 18 -7.17 -31.94 17.04
N HIS A 19 -6.94 -32.50 18.23
CA HIS A 19 -6.47 -33.88 18.42
C HIS A 19 -7.66 -34.84 18.59
N LYS A 20 -7.62 -35.98 17.89
CA LYS A 20 -8.30 -37.23 18.28
C LYS A 20 -7.30 -38.39 18.29
N PHE A 21 -7.62 -39.34 19.16
CA PHE A 21 -6.83 -40.46 19.67
C PHE A 21 -6.25 -41.42 18.62
N ALA A 22 -5.12 -42.02 18.99
CA ALA A 22 -4.45 -43.11 18.29
C ALA A 22 -4.96 -44.49 18.75
N HIS A 23 -5.09 -45.43 17.81
CA HIS A 23 -4.78 -46.84 18.06
C HIS A 23 -4.27 -47.50 16.78
N ALA A 24 -3.13 -48.19 16.92
CA ALA A 24 -2.46 -48.95 15.87
C ALA A 24 -2.83 -50.44 15.98
N GLY A 25 -2.98 -51.10 14.83
CA GLY A 25 -3.12 -52.55 14.72
C GLY A 25 -2.55 -53.02 13.39
N LEU A 26 -1.44 -53.75 13.47
CA LEU A 26 -0.69 -54.41 12.40
C LEU A 26 -1.54 -55.45 11.64
N LEU A 27 -1.23 -55.68 10.34
CA LEU A 27 -1.26 -57.01 9.72
C LEU A 27 -0.37 -57.07 8.46
N GLN A 28 0.25 -58.24 8.26
CA GLN A 28 1.35 -58.56 7.36
C GLN A 28 0.94 -58.94 5.91
N ARG A 29 1.83 -58.61 4.98
CA ARG A 29 2.27 -59.22 3.69
C ARG A 29 1.41 -60.31 3.00
N GLN A 30 1.25 -60.19 1.67
CA GLN A 30 1.89 -61.07 0.65
C GLN A 30 1.70 -60.53 -0.81
N PRO A 31 2.51 -60.98 -1.80
CA PRO A 31 2.67 -60.32 -3.11
C PRO A 31 1.79 -60.95 -4.21
N ILE A 32 1.34 -60.15 -5.18
CA ILE A 32 0.78 -60.66 -6.45
C ILE A 32 1.37 -59.86 -7.61
N GLN A 33 2.02 -60.56 -8.54
CA GLN A 33 2.47 -60.05 -9.82
C GLN A 33 1.38 -60.18 -10.89
N LEU A 34 1.18 -59.07 -11.61
CA LEU A 34 0.89 -58.90 -13.03
C LEU A 34 -0.29 -59.66 -13.69
N ALA A 35 -1.30 -58.88 -14.10
CA ALA A 35 -1.92 -59.01 -15.40
C ALA A 35 -2.19 -57.61 -15.99
N THR A 36 -1.40 -57.24 -17.00
CA THR A 36 -1.61 -56.07 -17.86
C THR A 36 -2.88 -56.25 -18.69
N VAL A 37 -3.92 -55.46 -18.42
CA VAL A 37 -5.04 -55.25 -19.34
C VAL A 37 -5.11 -53.77 -19.70
N ARG A 38 -5.00 -53.50 -21.00
CA ARG A 38 -5.14 -52.17 -21.63
C ARG A 38 -6.54 -51.59 -21.32
N ASN A 39 -6.67 -50.78 -20.27
CA ASN A 39 -7.88 -50.01 -19.97
C ASN A 39 -7.67 -48.48 -20.09
N GLY A 40 -6.71 -48.05 -20.91
CA GLY A 40 -6.39 -46.63 -21.09
C GLY A 40 -7.49 -45.81 -21.79
N SER A 41 -8.26 -46.39 -22.71
CA SER A 41 -9.26 -45.63 -23.49
C SER A 41 -10.62 -45.49 -22.78
N ILE A 42 -11.02 -46.49 -21.98
CA ILE A 42 -12.31 -46.48 -21.28
C ILE A 42 -12.25 -45.55 -20.05
N LEU A 43 -11.14 -45.54 -19.29
CA LEU A 43 -10.96 -44.60 -18.17
C LEU A 43 -10.81 -43.14 -18.61
N ALA A 44 -10.22 -42.87 -19.78
CA ALA A 44 -10.16 -41.54 -20.37
C ALA A 44 -11.54 -41.07 -20.89
N SER A 45 -12.32 -41.98 -21.48
CA SER A 45 -13.69 -41.72 -21.93
C SER A 45 -14.67 -41.51 -20.77
N ILE A 46 -14.51 -42.25 -19.67
CA ILE A 46 -15.30 -42.09 -18.44
C ILE A 46 -14.90 -40.81 -17.70
N LYS A 47 -13.60 -40.45 -17.61
CA LYS A 47 -13.19 -39.13 -17.07
C LYS A 47 -13.74 -37.95 -17.87
N LYS A 48 -13.86 -38.08 -19.20
CA LYS A 48 -14.50 -37.07 -20.06
C LYS A 48 -16.02 -36.99 -19.87
N LYS A 49 -16.68 -38.10 -19.51
CA LYS A 49 -18.14 -38.16 -19.26
C LYS A 49 -18.57 -37.64 -17.88
N PHE A 50 -17.65 -37.51 -16.92
CA PHE A 50 -17.93 -37.04 -15.55
C PHE A 50 -17.24 -35.74 -15.16
N ALA A 51 -16.51 -35.09 -16.07
CA ALA A 51 -16.14 -33.69 -15.87
C ALA A 51 -17.41 -32.85 -16.09
N ARG A 52 -18.03 -32.37 -15.01
CA ARG A 52 -19.06 -31.34 -15.12
C ARG A 52 -18.42 -30.14 -15.80
N ASP A 53 -18.85 -29.86 -17.01
CA ASP A 53 -18.52 -28.61 -17.69
C ASP A 53 -19.22 -27.49 -16.91
N VAL A 54 -18.44 -26.54 -16.38
CA VAL A 54 -18.98 -25.41 -15.63
C VAL A 54 -19.11 -24.27 -16.64
N PRO A 55 -20.34 -23.92 -17.08
CA PRO A 55 -20.51 -22.88 -18.07
C PRO A 55 -20.04 -21.53 -17.52
N PRO A 56 -19.53 -20.63 -18.39
CA PRO A 56 -19.22 -19.28 -17.99
C PRO A 56 -20.44 -18.57 -17.37
N PRO A 57 -20.28 -17.82 -16.27
CA PRO A 57 -21.37 -17.03 -15.71
C PRO A 57 -21.84 -15.97 -16.70
N SER A 58 -23.15 -15.93 -16.91
CA SER A 58 -23.85 -14.93 -17.73
C SER A 58 -24.98 -14.30 -16.92
N PRO A 59 -24.71 -13.22 -16.16
CA PRO A 59 -25.74 -12.55 -15.37
C PRO A 59 -26.80 -11.86 -16.23
N ARG A 60 -27.98 -11.63 -15.64
CA ARG A 60 -29.08 -10.87 -16.27
C ARG A 60 -28.67 -9.43 -16.57
N GLN A 61 -29.28 -8.88 -17.62
CA GLN A 61 -29.09 -7.49 -18.05
C GLN A 61 -30.37 -6.70 -17.80
N ASP A 62 -30.27 -5.61 -17.04
CA ASP A 62 -31.40 -4.74 -16.70
C ASP A 62 -31.45 -3.48 -17.56
N ASN A 63 -30.34 -3.16 -18.25
CA ASN A 63 -30.21 -2.03 -19.18
C ASN A 63 -30.73 -0.72 -18.60
N VAL A 64 -30.32 -0.38 -17.37
CA VAL A 64 -30.73 0.84 -16.70
C VAL A 64 -30.16 2.02 -17.47
N SER A 65 -31.04 2.91 -17.94
CA SER A 65 -30.63 4.11 -18.66
C SER A 65 -30.60 5.31 -17.73
N THR A 66 -29.47 6.01 -17.70
CA THR A 66 -29.34 7.31 -17.04
C THR A 66 -28.96 8.38 -18.07
N THR A 67 -29.19 9.65 -17.74
CA THR A 67 -28.77 10.77 -18.57
C THR A 67 -28.07 11.80 -17.70
N HIS A 68 -26.83 12.12 -18.05
CA HIS A 68 -26.02 13.15 -17.40
C HIS A 68 -25.44 14.06 -18.48
N HIS A 69 -25.50 15.38 -18.29
CA HIS A 69 -25.02 16.37 -19.28
C HIS A 69 -25.53 16.17 -20.72
N GLY A 70 -26.71 15.58 -20.88
CA GLY A 70 -27.30 15.20 -22.18
C GLY A 70 -26.79 13.90 -22.79
N TYR A 71 -25.80 13.23 -22.17
CA TYR A 71 -25.32 11.91 -22.56
C TYR A 71 -26.19 10.81 -21.98
N LYS A 72 -26.79 10.00 -22.86
CA LYS A 72 -27.51 8.79 -22.46
C LYS A 72 -26.53 7.64 -22.25
N ARG A 73 -26.47 7.13 -21.03
CA ARG A 73 -25.67 5.95 -20.65
C ARG A 73 -26.60 4.77 -20.38
N ILE A 74 -26.17 3.56 -20.77
CA ILE A 74 -26.87 2.31 -20.46
C ILE A 74 -25.94 1.45 -19.61
N ASP A 75 -26.36 1.14 -18.40
CA ASP A 75 -25.66 0.21 -17.51
C ASP A 75 -26.46 -1.10 -17.43
N GLU A 76 -25.99 -2.14 -18.13
CA GLU A 76 -26.68 -3.43 -18.17
C GLU A 76 -26.65 -4.15 -16.83
N TYR A 77 -25.69 -3.80 -15.96
CA TYR A 77 -25.40 -4.52 -14.74
C TYR A 77 -25.53 -3.65 -13.48
N LYS A 78 -26.26 -2.53 -13.56
CA LYS A 78 -26.50 -1.60 -12.44
C LYS A 78 -26.98 -2.30 -11.16
N TRP A 79 -27.76 -3.36 -11.29
CA TRP A 79 -28.28 -4.14 -10.17
C TRP A 79 -27.20 -4.80 -9.30
N ILE A 80 -25.98 -4.98 -9.82
CA ILE A 80 -24.84 -5.57 -9.08
C ILE A 80 -24.33 -4.62 -7.99
N GLU A 81 -24.62 -3.32 -8.09
CA GLU A 81 -24.23 -2.33 -7.07
C GLU A 81 -24.99 -2.50 -5.75
N ASP A 82 -26.16 -3.13 -5.77
CA ASP A 82 -26.87 -3.53 -4.54
C ASP A 82 -26.30 -4.84 -3.99
N ILE A 83 -25.22 -4.73 -3.21
CA ILE A 83 -24.53 -5.89 -2.62
C ILE A 83 -25.41 -6.73 -1.67
N ASN A 84 -26.52 -6.17 -1.17
CA ASN A 84 -27.46 -6.87 -0.29
C ASN A 84 -28.44 -7.74 -1.09
N ASN A 85 -28.47 -7.61 -2.41
CA ASN A 85 -29.26 -8.46 -3.29
C ASN A 85 -28.68 -9.87 -3.33
N GLY A 86 -29.46 -10.87 -2.93
CA GLY A 86 -29.04 -12.28 -2.94
C GLY A 86 -28.55 -12.79 -4.30
N ALA A 87 -29.01 -12.21 -5.42
CA ALA A 87 -28.52 -12.55 -6.75
C ALA A 87 -27.05 -12.17 -6.98
N VAL A 88 -26.53 -11.16 -6.27
CA VAL A 88 -25.11 -10.78 -6.32
C VAL A 88 -24.26 -11.87 -5.66
N TRP A 89 -24.71 -12.40 -4.53
CA TRP A 89 -24.04 -13.53 -3.87
C TRP A 89 -24.02 -14.78 -4.75
N GLU A 90 -25.14 -15.10 -5.41
CA GLU A 90 -25.17 -16.20 -6.38
C GLU A 90 -24.21 -15.99 -7.55
N LEU A 91 -24.08 -14.75 -8.04
CA LEU A 91 -23.12 -14.41 -9.10
C LEU A 91 -21.68 -14.62 -8.61
N ILE A 92 -21.34 -14.14 -7.41
CA ILE A 92 -20.02 -14.36 -6.79
C ILE A 92 -19.68 -15.85 -6.70
N GLN A 93 -20.62 -16.67 -6.25
CA GLN A 93 -20.43 -18.12 -6.15
C GLN A 93 -20.18 -18.75 -7.53
N LYS A 94 -20.95 -18.37 -8.55
CA LYS A 94 -20.79 -18.86 -9.93
C LYS A 94 -19.45 -18.43 -10.54
N GLU A 95 -19.03 -17.18 -10.33
CA GLU A 95 -17.73 -16.66 -10.78
C GLU A 95 -16.58 -17.44 -10.14
N ASN A 96 -16.64 -17.65 -8.82
CA ASN A 96 -15.64 -18.43 -8.11
C ASN A 96 -15.61 -19.90 -8.56
N GLU A 97 -16.76 -20.54 -8.76
CA GLU A 97 -16.84 -21.93 -9.26
C GLU A 97 -16.24 -22.06 -10.66
N TYR A 98 -16.59 -21.14 -11.56
CA TYR A 98 -16.05 -21.11 -12.92
C TYR A 98 -14.54 -20.89 -12.94
N SER A 99 -14.04 -19.89 -12.20
CA SER A 99 -12.60 -19.64 -12.08
C SER A 99 -11.84 -20.84 -11.52
N ASN A 100 -12.35 -21.47 -10.46
CA ASN A 100 -11.78 -22.70 -9.90
C ASN A 100 -11.74 -23.84 -10.91
N HIS A 101 -12.81 -24.01 -11.69
CA HIS A 101 -12.87 -25.02 -12.75
C HIS A 101 -11.79 -24.79 -13.81
N MET A 102 -11.68 -23.58 -14.33
CA MET A 102 -10.75 -23.22 -15.40
C MET A 102 -9.28 -23.32 -14.94
N LEU A 103 -9.00 -22.89 -13.71
CA LEU A 103 -7.64 -22.89 -13.14
C LEU A 103 -7.19 -24.26 -12.64
N LYS A 104 -8.10 -25.24 -12.51
CA LYS A 104 -7.78 -26.62 -12.10
C LYS A 104 -6.67 -27.25 -12.94
N SER A 105 -6.62 -26.94 -14.24
CA SER A 105 -5.58 -27.38 -15.17
C SER A 105 -4.17 -26.94 -14.76
N THR A 106 -4.05 -25.80 -14.06
CA THR A 106 -2.78 -25.23 -13.59
C THR A 106 -2.43 -25.61 -12.15
N SER A 107 -3.28 -26.35 -11.44
CA SER A 107 -3.10 -26.70 -10.01
C SER A 107 -1.75 -27.37 -9.66
N PHE A 108 -1.15 -28.10 -10.61
CA PHE A 108 0.21 -28.61 -10.41
C PHE A 108 1.25 -27.49 -10.40
N LEU A 109 1.19 -26.58 -11.38
CA LEU A 109 2.09 -25.42 -11.46
C LEU A 109 1.91 -24.48 -10.26
N GLN A 110 0.69 -24.23 -9.82
CA GLN A 110 0.40 -23.46 -8.60
C GLN A 110 1.14 -24.04 -7.38
N ARG A 111 1.04 -25.36 -7.15
CA ARG A 111 1.76 -26.02 -6.04
C ARG A 111 3.28 -25.94 -6.17
N VAL A 112 3.80 -25.97 -7.40
CA VAL A 112 5.24 -25.80 -7.66
C VAL A 112 5.68 -24.39 -7.30
N LEU A 113 4.99 -23.37 -7.81
CA LEU A 113 5.27 -21.96 -7.57
C LEU A 113 5.17 -21.60 -6.08
N ARG A 114 4.11 -22.08 -5.39
CA ARG A 114 3.98 -21.95 -3.92
C ARG A 114 5.22 -22.46 -3.21
N ARG A 115 5.67 -23.69 -3.55
CA ARG A 115 6.85 -24.32 -2.93
C ARG A 115 8.15 -23.59 -3.24
N GLU A 116 8.28 -23.01 -4.43
CA GLU A 116 9.46 -22.20 -4.79
C GLU A 116 9.51 -20.91 -3.97
N MET A 117 8.40 -20.17 -3.91
CA MET A 117 8.31 -18.95 -3.08
C MET A 117 8.56 -19.26 -1.60
N GLN A 118 8.00 -20.35 -1.06
CA GLN A 118 8.28 -20.82 0.31
C GLN A 118 9.75 -21.17 0.56
N LYS A 119 10.48 -21.65 -0.45
CA LYS A 119 11.91 -21.99 -0.31
C LYS A 119 12.79 -20.75 -0.26
N ILE A 120 12.36 -19.65 -0.88
CA ILE A 120 13.09 -18.38 -0.90
C ILE A 120 12.78 -17.58 0.35
N LEU A 121 11.50 -17.58 0.74
CA LEU A 121 11.00 -16.89 1.90
C LEU A 121 11.56 -17.55 3.17
N HIS A 122 12.51 -16.87 3.80
CA HIS A 122 12.94 -17.25 5.14
C HIS A 122 12.10 -16.47 6.15
N THR A 123 11.33 -17.17 6.97
CA THR A 123 10.72 -16.59 8.16
C THR A 123 11.64 -16.90 9.35
N PRO A 124 12.55 -15.98 9.73
CA PRO A 124 13.44 -16.22 10.87
C PRO A 124 12.60 -16.44 12.14
N LYS A 125 13.00 -17.41 12.97
CA LYS A 125 12.27 -17.71 14.22
C LYS A 125 12.22 -16.50 15.16
N LEU A 126 13.28 -15.69 15.17
CA LEU A 126 13.37 -14.37 15.79
C LEU A 126 14.41 -13.55 15.01
N LEU A 127 14.11 -12.28 14.77
CA LEU A 127 15.12 -11.30 14.40
C LEU A 127 15.70 -10.67 15.66
N PRO A 128 16.95 -10.18 15.63
CA PRO A 128 17.47 -9.33 16.69
C PRO A 128 16.52 -8.15 16.93
N PRO A 129 16.14 -7.85 18.18
CA PRO A 129 15.35 -6.67 18.47
C PRO A 129 16.10 -5.43 18.02
N LEU A 130 15.37 -4.47 17.43
CA LEU A 130 15.91 -3.13 17.21
C LEU A 130 15.65 -2.33 18.48
N SER A 131 16.74 -1.98 19.14
CA SER A 131 16.70 -1.20 20.36
C SER A 131 16.77 0.28 20.09
N THR A 132 15.81 1.05 20.59
CA THR A 132 15.83 2.51 20.55
C THR A 132 16.05 3.05 21.96
N ARG A 133 16.97 4.01 22.10
CA ARG A 133 17.26 4.64 23.39
C ARG A 133 16.45 5.92 23.50
N ALA A 134 15.84 6.14 24.66
CA ALA A 134 15.12 7.37 24.97
C ALA A 134 14.99 7.50 26.49
N HIS A 135 15.20 8.70 27.03
CA HIS A 135 15.01 9.06 28.45
C HIS A 135 15.55 8.02 29.47
N GLY A 136 16.80 7.56 29.27
CA GLY A 136 17.47 6.64 30.21
C GLY A 136 17.13 5.15 30.03
N TYR A 137 16.26 4.80 29.09
CA TYR A 137 15.87 3.43 28.80
C TYR A 137 16.26 3.00 27.38
N GLU A 138 16.39 1.69 27.20
CA GLU A 138 16.47 1.02 25.91
C GLU A 138 15.16 0.25 25.68
N TYR A 139 14.40 0.64 24.65
CA TYR A 139 13.12 0.08 24.24
C TYR A 139 13.28 -0.84 23.05
N TYR A 140 12.57 -1.96 23.07
CA TYR A 140 12.56 -2.91 21.97
C TYR A 140 11.34 -3.81 22.03
N SER A 141 11.03 -4.44 20.91
CA SER A 141 10.01 -5.48 20.83
C SER A 141 10.61 -6.80 20.38
N LYS A 142 10.01 -7.89 20.85
CA LYS A 142 10.34 -9.26 20.46
C LYS A 142 9.13 -9.91 19.84
N THR A 143 9.30 -10.47 18.65
CA THR A 143 8.29 -11.35 18.07
C THR A 143 8.38 -12.73 18.71
N SER A 144 7.27 -13.24 19.22
CA SER A 144 7.13 -14.62 19.70
C SER A 144 6.10 -15.37 18.86
N LYS A 145 6.01 -16.71 19.03
CA LYS A 145 4.92 -17.50 18.43
C LYS A 145 3.52 -17.13 18.91
N ALA A 146 3.44 -16.39 20.03
CA ALA A 146 2.17 -16.04 20.65
C ALA A 146 1.75 -14.59 20.38
N GLY A 147 2.63 -13.76 19.82
CA GLY A 147 2.41 -12.33 19.66
C GLY A 147 3.67 -11.50 19.88
N MET A 148 3.52 -10.19 19.88
CA MET A 148 4.58 -9.23 20.14
C MET A 148 4.73 -9.01 21.66
N VAL A 149 5.98 -8.99 22.13
CA VAL A 149 6.31 -8.61 23.51
C VAL A 149 7.05 -7.28 23.47
N TYR A 150 6.50 -6.26 24.13
CA TYR A 150 7.09 -4.94 24.25
C TYR A 150 7.89 -4.87 25.54
N CYS A 151 9.16 -4.51 25.44
CA CYS A 151 10.11 -4.53 26.54
C CYS A 151 10.84 -3.19 26.68
N ARG A 152 11.32 -2.93 27.89
CA ARG A 152 12.34 -1.91 28.15
C ARG A 152 13.39 -2.45 29.13
N LYS A 153 14.53 -1.77 29.20
CA LYS A 153 15.52 -1.93 30.27
C LYS A 153 16.23 -0.60 30.51
N LEU A 154 16.72 -0.36 31.71
CA LEU A 154 17.57 0.80 31.98
C LEU A 154 18.87 0.71 31.17
N ILE A 155 19.33 1.83 30.61
CA ILE A 155 20.58 1.87 29.84
C ILE A 155 21.74 1.43 30.73
N GLY A 156 22.54 0.47 30.26
CA GLY A 156 23.65 -0.11 31.02
C GLY A 156 23.26 -1.26 31.95
N HIS A 157 21.97 -1.55 32.09
CA HIS A 157 21.47 -2.67 32.89
C HIS A 157 21.03 -3.84 31.99
N THR A 158 21.02 -5.04 32.55
CA THR A 158 20.60 -6.28 31.88
C THR A 158 19.17 -6.69 32.23
N GLN A 159 18.60 -6.13 33.31
CA GLN A 159 17.26 -6.46 33.77
C GLN A 159 16.21 -5.89 32.81
N GLU A 160 15.42 -6.79 32.23
CA GLU A 160 14.33 -6.47 31.31
C GLU A 160 13.01 -6.33 32.06
N GLU A 161 12.20 -5.35 31.66
CA GLU A 161 10.83 -5.12 32.08
C GLU A 161 9.89 -5.31 30.89
N VAL A 162 8.86 -6.15 31.07
CA VAL A 162 7.83 -6.39 30.05
C VAL A 162 6.70 -5.38 30.21
N LEU A 163 6.56 -4.51 29.22
CA LEU A 163 5.50 -3.50 29.16
C LEU A 163 4.17 -4.14 28.76
N LEU A 164 4.17 -5.01 27.74
CA LEU A 164 2.99 -5.71 27.25
C LEU A 164 3.41 -7.03 26.59
N ASP A 165 2.71 -8.12 26.91
CA ASP A 165 2.74 -9.37 26.16
C ASP A 165 1.41 -9.52 25.43
N SER A 166 1.42 -9.41 24.09
CA SER A 166 0.20 -9.45 23.28
C SER A 166 -0.39 -10.86 23.13
N LYS A 167 0.14 -11.88 23.83
CA LYS A 167 -0.34 -13.26 23.78
C LYS A 167 -1.83 -13.42 24.05
N TYR A 168 -2.43 -12.57 24.88
CA TYR A 168 -3.87 -12.62 25.18
C TYR A 168 -4.74 -12.30 23.95
N LEU A 169 -4.19 -11.64 22.93
CA LEU A 169 -4.88 -11.33 21.67
C LEU A 169 -4.84 -12.49 20.66
N ARG A 170 -4.03 -13.53 20.90
CA ARG A 170 -3.80 -14.60 19.91
C ARG A 170 -5.08 -15.32 19.45
N MET A 171 -6.04 -15.47 20.35
CA MET A 171 -7.32 -16.13 20.07
C MET A 171 -8.44 -15.16 19.70
N THR A 172 -8.11 -13.87 19.55
CA THR A 172 -9.03 -12.82 19.14
C THR A 172 -8.71 -12.37 17.72
N ASN A 173 -9.59 -11.56 17.12
CA ASN A 173 -9.32 -10.90 15.85
C ASN A 173 -8.69 -9.50 16.05
N LEU A 174 -7.98 -9.30 17.16
CA LEU A 174 -7.39 -8.00 17.52
C LEU A 174 -5.87 -8.02 17.35
N SER A 175 -5.30 -6.87 17.01
CA SER A 175 -3.87 -6.64 16.92
C SER A 175 -3.48 -5.34 17.65
N ILE A 176 -2.19 -5.13 17.89
CA ILE A 176 -1.69 -3.87 18.46
C ILE A 176 -1.31 -2.94 17.30
N ARG A 177 -2.01 -1.80 17.20
CA ARG A 177 -1.80 -0.79 16.14
C ARG A 177 -0.70 0.19 16.50
N LYS A 178 -0.73 0.74 17.72
CA LYS A 178 0.20 1.76 18.19
C LYS A 178 0.48 1.61 19.68
N VAL A 179 1.71 1.94 20.08
CA VAL A 179 2.11 2.03 21.49
C VAL A 179 2.88 3.33 21.71
N LEU A 180 2.62 4.02 22.82
CA LEU A 180 3.35 5.20 23.26
C LEU A 180 3.51 5.18 24.77
N LEU A 181 4.58 5.80 25.27
CA LEU A 181 4.77 6.06 26.69
C LEU A 181 4.47 7.52 26.99
N SER A 182 3.96 7.78 28.20
CA SER A 182 3.92 9.14 28.74
C SER A 182 5.34 9.73 28.74
N PRO A 183 5.51 11.06 28.68
CA PRO A 183 6.81 11.73 28.61
C PRO A 183 7.79 11.38 29.74
N ASN A 184 7.28 11.09 30.94
CA ASN A 184 8.06 10.61 32.10
C ASN A 184 8.22 9.08 32.14
N HIS A 185 7.67 8.37 31.15
CA HIS A 185 7.73 6.93 30.97
C HIS A 185 7.08 6.12 32.10
N SER A 186 6.11 6.71 32.83
CA SER A 186 5.37 6.03 33.90
C SER A 186 4.09 5.35 33.42
N ILE A 187 3.49 5.77 32.31
CA ILE A 187 2.26 5.18 31.76
C ILE A 187 2.54 4.66 30.35
N PHE A 188 2.19 3.40 30.11
CA PHE A 188 2.23 2.76 28.81
C PHE A 188 0.82 2.74 28.20
N ALA A 189 0.65 3.44 27.08
CA ALA A 189 -0.58 3.46 26.32
C ALA A 189 -0.44 2.57 25.09
N TYR A 190 -1.44 1.73 24.82
CA TYR A 190 -1.46 0.87 23.64
C TYR A 190 -2.85 0.78 23.03
N GLN A 191 -2.91 0.84 21.71
CA GLN A 191 -4.16 0.76 20.94
C GLN A 191 -4.32 -0.65 20.37
N THR A 192 -5.47 -1.28 20.66
CA THR A 192 -5.88 -2.54 20.04
C THR A 192 -6.89 -2.27 18.94
N GLU A 193 -6.72 -2.89 17.78
CA GLU A 193 -7.61 -2.74 16.62
C GLU A 193 -8.07 -4.11 16.14
N ARG A 194 -9.33 -4.21 15.70
CA ARG A 194 -9.82 -5.41 15.02
C ARG A 194 -9.34 -5.42 13.58
N GLU A 195 -8.89 -6.57 13.11
CA GLU A 195 -8.46 -6.72 11.73
C GLU A 195 -9.57 -6.29 10.74
N GLY A 196 -9.26 -5.32 9.89
CA GLY A 196 -10.17 -4.75 8.89
C GLY A 196 -10.97 -3.54 9.37
N GLU A 197 -10.86 -3.15 10.64
CA GLU A 197 -11.34 -1.86 11.15
C GLU A 197 -10.18 -0.84 11.09
N GLU A 198 -10.50 0.45 11.01
CA GLU A 198 -9.50 1.54 11.00
C GLU A 198 -9.48 2.35 12.33
N VAL A 199 -10.31 1.94 13.29
CA VAL A 199 -10.40 2.47 14.65
C VAL A 199 -10.23 1.34 15.67
N GLY A 200 -9.88 1.70 16.90
CA GLY A 200 -9.68 0.71 17.95
C GLY A 200 -9.72 1.30 19.36
N ASN A 201 -9.52 0.42 20.34
CA ASN A 201 -9.59 0.79 21.74
C ASN A 201 -8.20 1.17 22.27
N LEU A 202 -8.10 2.32 22.94
CA LEU A 202 -6.88 2.78 23.60
C LEU A 202 -6.87 2.36 25.07
N HIS A 203 -5.83 1.66 25.49
CA HIS A 203 -5.67 1.14 26.84
C HIS A 203 -4.52 1.83 27.56
N PHE A 204 -4.66 2.04 28.86
CA PHE A 204 -3.60 2.60 29.71
C PHE A 204 -3.11 1.59 30.74
N LYS A 205 -1.78 1.54 30.92
CA LYS A 205 -1.11 0.72 31.93
C LYS A 205 -0.13 1.57 32.71
N ASP A 206 -0.38 1.74 34.00
CA ASP A 206 0.58 2.33 34.91
C ASP A 206 1.75 1.34 35.17
N LEU A 207 2.97 1.84 34.98
CA LEU A 207 4.22 1.12 35.20
C LEU A 207 4.84 1.43 36.56
N SER A 208 4.39 2.50 37.23
CA SER A 208 4.85 2.87 38.57
C SER A 208 4.15 2.08 39.68
N GLY A 209 2.93 1.61 39.42
CA GLY A 209 2.06 0.96 40.41
C GLY A 209 1.34 1.95 41.33
N ALA A 210 1.42 3.25 41.06
CA ALA A 210 0.79 4.31 41.81
C ALA A 210 -0.69 4.52 41.46
N MET A 211 -1.12 4.12 40.26
CA MET A 211 -2.48 4.32 39.74
C MET A 211 -3.14 2.98 39.38
N ASN A 212 -4.43 2.85 39.66
CA ASN A 212 -5.24 1.74 39.16
C ASN A 212 -5.96 2.14 37.87
N LEU A 213 -5.26 2.04 36.74
CA LEU A 213 -5.82 2.31 35.40
C LEU A 213 -6.52 1.08 34.79
N LYS A 214 -6.83 0.07 35.62
CA LYS A 214 -7.47 -1.15 35.12
C LYS A 214 -8.90 -0.84 34.69
N GLY A 215 -9.15 -0.93 33.39
CA GLY A 215 -10.46 -0.66 32.79
C GLY A 215 -10.61 0.76 32.24
N ASP A 216 -9.57 1.59 32.36
CA ASP A 216 -9.50 2.87 31.65
C ASP A 216 -9.19 2.59 30.17
N ILE A 217 -10.25 2.58 29.36
CA ILE A 217 -10.24 2.23 27.94
C ILE A 217 -11.05 3.29 27.20
N LEU A 218 -10.44 3.92 26.20
CA LEU A 218 -11.17 4.78 25.26
C LEU A 218 -11.54 3.98 24.03
N GLU A 219 -12.79 4.10 23.58
CA GLU A 219 -13.32 3.41 22.41
C GLU A 219 -13.28 4.32 21.16
N ASP A 220 -13.31 3.70 19.97
CA ASP A 220 -13.39 4.37 18.66
C ASP A 220 -12.25 5.36 18.35
N ILE A 221 -11.03 5.03 18.80
CA ILE A 221 -9.84 5.85 18.62
C ILE A 221 -9.18 5.53 17.28
N PHE A 222 -8.89 6.55 16.47
CA PHE A 222 -8.14 6.41 15.22
C PHE A 222 -6.63 6.57 15.42
N ASN A 223 -6.19 7.65 16.08
CA ASN A 223 -4.80 7.94 16.44
C ASN A 223 -4.75 8.69 17.80
N PHE A 224 -3.61 8.66 18.48
CA PHE A 224 -3.40 9.34 19.77
C PHE A 224 -1.94 9.81 19.98
N VAL A 225 -1.74 10.87 20.76
CA VAL A 225 -0.44 11.37 21.24
C VAL A 225 -0.52 11.88 22.68
N TRP A 226 0.60 11.87 23.40
CA TRP A 226 0.67 12.39 24.77
C TRP A 226 0.93 13.90 24.80
N ALA A 227 0.29 14.58 25.76
CA ALA A 227 0.76 15.85 26.29
C ALA A 227 2.00 15.66 27.17
N ASN A 228 2.69 16.75 27.50
CA ASN A 228 3.91 16.74 28.31
C ASN A 228 3.67 16.74 29.83
N ASP A 229 2.41 16.78 30.26
CA ASP A 229 2.02 16.78 31.67
C ASP A 229 1.92 15.38 32.30
N ASN A 230 2.09 14.33 31.49
CA ASN A 230 2.03 12.91 31.85
C ASN A 230 0.64 12.40 32.27
N LYS A 231 -0.42 13.15 31.98
CA LYS A 231 -1.81 12.77 32.31
C LYS A 231 -2.77 12.97 31.14
N THR A 232 -2.48 13.88 30.21
CA THR A 232 -3.38 14.19 29.10
C THR A 232 -2.98 13.48 27.81
N VAL A 233 -3.96 12.93 27.12
CA VAL A 233 -3.83 12.34 25.79
C VAL A 233 -4.73 13.07 24.81
N TYR A 234 -4.18 13.43 23.66
CA TYR A 234 -4.96 13.91 22.53
C TYR A 234 -5.22 12.74 21.59
N TYR A 235 -6.43 12.65 21.06
CA TYR A 235 -6.80 11.56 20.15
C TYR A 235 -7.78 12.02 19.07
N THR A 236 -7.79 11.30 17.95
CA THR A 236 -8.72 11.55 16.83
C THR A 236 -9.82 10.51 16.77
N VAL A 237 -11.02 10.93 16.38
CA VAL A 237 -12.16 10.05 16.09
C VAL A 237 -12.69 10.28 14.68
N THR A 238 -13.29 9.24 14.11
CA THR A 238 -13.86 9.26 12.77
C THR A 238 -15.30 9.79 12.74
N SER A 239 -15.67 10.41 11.63
CA SER A 239 -17.05 10.67 11.23
C SER A 239 -17.77 9.39 10.79
N ASP A 240 -19.07 9.49 10.48
CA ASP A 240 -19.88 8.39 9.94
C ASP A 240 -19.35 7.82 8.62
N GLN A 241 -18.55 8.59 7.88
CA GLN A 241 -17.86 8.17 6.66
C GLN A 241 -16.49 7.53 6.94
N LEU A 242 -16.18 7.17 8.18
CA LEU A 242 -14.90 6.59 8.64
C LEU A 242 -13.67 7.50 8.44
N ARG A 243 -13.89 8.79 8.21
CA ARG A 243 -12.82 9.80 8.05
C ARG A 243 -12.54 10.49 9.39
N PRO A 244 -11.29 10.52 9.89
CA PRO A 244 -10.94 11.25 11.11
C PRO A 244 -11.13 12.75 10.90
N ASN A 245 -11.98 13.38 11.71
CA ASN A 245 -12.32 14.79 11.57
C ASN A 245 -12.38 15.58 12.89
N LYS A 246 -12.32 14.90 14.03
CA LYS A 246 -12.35 15.51 15.36
C LYS A 246 -11.12 15.15 16.17
N VAL A 247 -10.67 16.09 17.01
CA VAL A 247 -9.61 15.91 18.00
C VAL A 247 -10.19 16.17 19.38
N TYR A 248 -9.97 15.24 20.30
CA TYR A 248 -10.35 15.34 21.71
C TYR A 248 -9.13 15.34 22.61
N ALA A 249 -9.27 15.88 23.81
CA ALA A 249 -8.32 15.73 24.91
C ALA A 249 -8.97 14.92 26.04
N HIS A 250 -8.28 13.87 26.44
CA HIS A 250 -8.64 12.98 27.54
C HIS A 250 -7.68 13.16 28.71
N ILE A 251 -8.20 13.18 29.94
CA ILE A 251 -7.39 13.14 31.16
C ILE A 251 -7.44 11.70 31.69
N VAL A 252 -6.29 11.03 31.72
CA VAL A 252 -6.20 9.63 32.16
C VAL A 252 -6.81 9.44 33.54
N GLY A 253 -7.72 8.47 33.66
CA GLY A 253 -8.49 8.16 34.86
C GLY A 253 -9.88 8.81 34.94
N THR A 254 -10.28 9.68 34.00
CA THR A 254 -11.66 10.21 33.90
C THR A 254 -12.52 9.40 32.94
N SER A 255 -13.84 9.63 32.92
CA SER A 255 -14.72 9.02 31.91
C SER A 255 -14.46 9.62 30.52
N GLN A 256 -14.56 8.82 29.45
CA GLN A 256 -14.48 9.32 28.07
C GLN A 256 -15.59 10.34 27.75
N GLU A 257 -16.73 10.28 28.45
CA GLU A 257 -17.81 11.27 28.31
C GLU A 257 -17.43 12.68 28.79
N GLU A 258 -16.36 12.80 29.58
CA GLU A 258 -15.84 14.07 30.10
C GLU A 258 -14.78 14.68 29.16
N ASP A 259 -14.43 13.99 28.06
CA ASP A 259 -13.37 14.41 27.16
C ASP A 259 -13.74 15.70 26.40
N ILE A 260 -12.76 16.58 26.27
CA ILE A 260 -12.95 17.93 25.74
C ILE A 260 -12.72 17.91 24.23
N LEU A 261 -13.72 18.30 23.44
CA LEU A 261 -13.55 18.54 22.00
C LEU A 261 -12.61 19.74 21.79
N ILE A 262 -11.46 19.48 21.15
CA ILE A 262 -10.41 20.46 20.89
C ILE A 262 -10.57 21.07 19.49
N TYR A 263 -10.85 20.24 18.50
CA TYR A 263 -10.94 20.69 17.11
C TYR A 263 -11.88 19.78 16.30
N GLU A 264 -12.61 20.38 15.36
CA GLU A 264 -13.43 19.68 14.38
C GLU A 264 -13.23 20.34 13.01
N ASP A 265 -12.86 19.53 12.01
CA ASP A 265 -12.90 19.94 10.62
C ASP A 265 -14.23 19.52 9.99
N LYS A 266 -14.92 20.49 9.40
CA LYS A 266 -16.23 20.32 8.74
C LYS A 266 -16.12 20.08 7.25
N ASP A 267 -14.94 20.21 6.67
CA ASP A 267 -14.67 19.88 5.28
C ASP A 267 -14.64 18.35 5.12
N GLU A 268 -15.57 17.82 4.33
CA GLU A 268 -15.72 16.38 4.08
C GLU A 268 -14.57 15.77 3.27
N THR A 269 -13.72 16.60 2.66
CA THR A 269 -12.58 16.15 1.85
C THR A 269 -11.26 16.07 2.64
N THR A 270 -11.27 16.49 3.91
CA THR A 270 -10.06 16.66 4.72
C THR A 270 -9.91 15.56 5.78
N PHE A 271 -8.71 15.00 5.91
CA PHE A 271 -8.35 14.05 6.97
C PHE A 271 -7.58 14.79 8.07
N VAL A 272 -8.08 14.66 9.31
CA VAL A 272 -7.45 15.25 10.49
C VAL A 272 -6.58 14.21 11.18
N ASP A 273 -5.30 14.53 11.36
CA ASP A 273 -4.34 13.73 12.10
C ASP A 273 -3.64 14.55 13.18
N ILE A 274 -2.99 13.86 14.12
CA ILE A 274 -2.24 14.47 15.21
C ILE A 274 -0.84 13.85 15.37
N SER A 275 0.14 14.71 15.65
CA SER A 275 1.52 14.30 15.94
C SER A 275 2.19 15.19 16.98
N SER A 276 3.30 14.74 17.56
CA SER A 276 4.16 15.56 18.43
C SER A 276 5.36 16.04 17.63
N THR A 277 5.79 17.28 17.84
CA THR A 277 7.06 17.78 17.28
C THR A 277 8.23 16.98 17.85
N LYS A 278 9.34 16.90 17.12
CA LYS A 278 10.49 16.07 17.48
C LYS A 278 11.14 16.48 18.79
N ASP A 279 11.07 17.76 19.14
CA ASP A 279 11.49 18.31 20.42
C ASP A 279 10.42 18.23 21.52
N MET A 280 9.27 17.63 21.21
CA MET A 280 8.09 17.45 22.07
C MET A 280 7.43 18.77 22.51
N LYS A 281 7.82 19.94 22.00
CA LYS A 281 7.28 21.22 22.46
C LYS A 281 5.80 21.40 22.10
N TYR A 282 5.41 20.96 20.90
CA TYR A 282 4.04 21.14 20.40
C TYR A 282 3.40 19.81 19.99
N ILE A 283 2.08 19.78 20.11
CA ILE A 283 1.23 18.84 19.40
C ILE A 283 0.68 19.56 18.17
N THR A 284 0.78 18.92 17.02
CA THR A 284 0.28 19.44 15.74
C THR A 284 -1.06 18.79 15.43
N ILE A 285 -2.07 19.59 15.11
CA ILE A 285 -3.28 19.13 14.41
C ILE A 285 -3.05 19.38 12.92
N ASN A 286 -3.07 18.31 12.12
CA ASN A 286 -2.79 18.35 10.69
C ASN A 286 -4.07 18.01 9.91
N ALA A 287 -4.65 18.99 9.25
CA ALA A 287 -5.87 18.84 8.46
C ALA A 287 -5.52 18.88 6.96
N ASN A 288 -5.46 17.71 6.32
CA ASN A 288 -4.97 17.55 4.94
C ASN A 288 -6.04 17.01 3.99
N SER A 289 -6.16 17.62 2.81
CA SER A 289 -6.85 17.04 1.64
C SER A 289 -5.82 16.56 0.61
N LEU A 290 -6.26 16.03 -0.55
CA LEU A 290 -5.34 15.67 -1.65
C LEU A 290 -4.58 16.86 -2.25
N SER A 291 -5.01 18.09 -1.98
CA SER A 291 -4.47 19.30 -2.61
C SER A 291 -4.11 20.41 -1.63
N SER A 292 -4.33 20.24 -0.32
CA SER A 292 -4.05 21.31 0.64
C SER A 292 -3.81 20.81 2.05
N SER A 293 -3.06 21.60 2.82
CA SER A 293 -2.79 21.38 4.24
C SER A 293 -3.24 22.58 5.08
N GLU A 294 -3.62 22.31 6.32
CA GLU A 294 -3.69 23.29 7.40
C GLU A 294 -3.11 22.65 8.67
N VAL A 295 -2.28 23.40 9.40
CA VAL A 295 -1.62 22.94 10.63
C VAL A 295 -1.87 23.93 11.76
N ARG A 296 -2.27 23.40 12.91
CA ARG A 296 -2.45 24.14 14.16
C ARG A 296 -1.55 23.55 15.25
N LEU A 297 -0.98 24.41 16.09
CA LEU A 297 -0.10 24.03 17.19
C LEU A 297 -0.83 24.16 18.52
N ILE A 298 -0.63 23.18 19.38
CA ILE A 298 -1.02 23.17 20.78
C ILE A 298 0.25 23.06 21.61
N ASP A 299 0.45 23.94 22.61
CA ASP A 299 1.54 23.77 23.56
C ASP A 299 1.33 22.45 24.32
N ALA A 300 2.30 21.55 24.23
CA ALA A 300 2.18 20.23 24.85
C ALA A 300 2.12 20.32 26.39
N LEU A 301 2.46 21.47 26.99
CA LEU A 301 2.34 21.73 28.44
C LEU A 301 1.07 22.51 28.82
N HIS A 302 0.08 22.61 27.93
CA HIS A 302 -1.20 23.26 28.26
C HIS A 302 -1.81 22.68 29.55
N ASP A 303 -2.16 23.55 30.49
CA ASP A 303 -2.79 23.14 31.74
C ASP A 303 -4.31 23.10 31.58
N TYR A 304 -4.85 21.90 31.71
CA TYR A 304 -6.28 21.63 31.71
C TYR A 304 -6.94 21.83 33.08
N SER A 305 -6.22 22.35 34.08
CA SER A 305 -6.85 22.77 35.33
C SER A 305 -7.93 23.82 35.06
N GLU A 306 -8.99 23.79 35.86
CA GLU A 306 -10.14 24.72 35.75
C GLU A 306 -10.94 24.64 34.43
N GLY A 307 -10.73 23.62 33.59
CA GLY A 307 -11.51 23.39 32.36
C GLY A 307 -11.10 24.30 31.18
N LEU A 308 -9.90 24.87 31.22
CA LEU A 308 -9.39 25.73 30.15
C LEU A 308 -9.08 24.92 28.88
N GLN A 309 -9.59 25.38 27.74
CA GLN A 309 -9.22 24.84 26.42
C GLN A 309 -7.86 25.37 25.97
N PRO A 310 -7.06 24.58 25.23
CA PRO A 310 -5.78 25.01 24.68
C PRO A 310 -5.96 26.09 23.62
N SER A 311 -4.98 26.99 23.53
CA SER A 311 -4.87 27.89 22.39
C SER A 311 -4.47 27.08 21.14
N LEU A 312 -5.21 27.24 20.05
CA LEU A 312 -4.90 26.64 18.76
C LEU A 312 -4.19 27.66 17.86
N GLN A 313 -2.87 27.69 17.94
CA GLN A 313 -2.09 28.60 17.10
C GLN A 313 -2.09 28.12 15.65
N LEU A 314 -2.75 28.85 14.76
CA LEU A 314 -2.73 28.57 13.34
C LEU A 314 -1.35 28.89 12.75
N VAL A 315 -0.75 27.93 12.02
CA VAL A 315 0.47 28.17 11.27
C VAL A 315 0.12 28.94 9.99
N GLN A 316 -0.72 28.37 9.13
CA GLN A 316 -1.15 28.99 7.88
C GLN A 316 -2.56 28.48 7.55
N GLY A 317 -3.49 29.38 7.19
CA GLY A 317 -4.82 28.93 6.76
C GLY A 317 -4.75 28.17 5.44
N ARG A 318 -5.63 27.17 5.28
CA ARG A 318 -5.74 26.34 4.07
C ARG A 318 -5.78 27.18 2.79
N LYS A 319 -4.99 26.79 1.80
CA LYS A 319 -5.01 27.35 0.43
C LYS A 319 -4.97 26.21 -0.56
N GLU A 320 -5.71 26.36 -1.66
CA GLU A 320 -5.70 25.40 -2.74
C GLU A 320 -4.28 25.21 -3.29
N ASN A 321 -3.89 23.95 -3.51
CA ASN A 321 -2.57 23.52 -4.00
C ASN A 321 -1.38 23.88 -3.09
N LEU A 322 -1.63 24.27 -1.83
CA LEU A 322 -0.59 24.49 -0.84
C LEU A 322 -0.53 23.32 0.14
N GLU A 323 0.53 22.52 0.02
CA GLU A 323 0.86 21.44 0.94
C GLU A 323 2.00 21.88 1.84
N TYR A 324 1.86 21.63 3.14
CA TYR A 324 2.92 21.90 4.09
C TYR A 324 2.80 21.09 5.38
N PHE A 325 3.96 20.82 5.96
CA PHE A 325 4.16 19.93 7.10
C PHE A 325 5.10 20.62 8.09
N VAL A 326 4.77 20.62 9.38
CA VAL A 326 5.47 21.45 10.38
C VAL A 326 6.10 20.61 11.48
N ASP A 327 7.37 20.87 11.76
CA ASP A 327 8.06 20.45 12.99
C ASP A 327 8.59 21.69 13.73
N HIS A 328 9.08 21.52 14.95
CA HIS A 328 9.59 22.62 15.78
C HIS A 328 10.92 22.25 16.43
N HIS A 329 11.82 23.23 16.48
CA HIS A 329 13.02 23.19 17.30
C HIS A 329 13.61 24.59 17.48
N ASP A 330 14.15 24.90 18.67
CA ASP A 330 14.89 26.14 18.98
C ASP A 330 14.12 27.44 18.63
N ASN A 331 12.83 27.48 19.00
CA ASN A 331 11.89 28.58 18.72
C ASN A 331 11.65 28.86 17.22
N GLN A 332 12.00 27.89 16.36
CA GLN A 332 11.74 27.92 14.93
C GLN A 332 10.82 26.77 14.55
N LEU A 333 9.90 27.07 13.64
CA LEU A 333 9.19 26.07 12.86
C LEU A 333 10.03 25.68 11.66
N TYR A 334 10.14 24.38 11.42
CA TYR A 334 10.70 23.81 10.20
C TYR A 334 9.53 23.30 9.35
N VAL A 335 9.34 23.90 8.18
CA VAL A 335 8.16 23.69 7.36
C VAL A 335 8.57 23.10 6.02
N LEU A 336 8.24 21.83 5.79
CA LEU A 336 8.37 21.19 4.48
C LEU A 336 7.16 21.61 3.65
N THR A 337 7.36 22.29 2.52
CA THR A 337 6.25 22.88 1.75
C THR A 337 6.52 22.96 0.26
N ASN A 338 5.46 22.99 -0.54
CA ASN A 338 5.48 23.31 -1.96
C ASN A 338 5.25 24.82 -2.27
N ALA A 339 5.24 25.70 -1.26
CA ALA A 339 4.98 27.12 -1.42
C ALA A 339 5.92 27.82 -2.42
N GLY A 340 5.38 28.80 -3.15
CA GLY A 340 6.13 29.55 -4.15
C GLY A 340 6.51 28.72 -5.38
N ASP A 341 5.61 27.80 -5.79
CA ASP A 341 5.80 26.89 -6.94
C ASP A 341 6.95 25.88 -6.77
N ALA A 342 7.35 25.62 -5.52
CA ALA A 342 8.34 24.59 -5.20
C ALA A 342 7.69 23.19 -5.25
N LYS A 343 7.21 22.77 -6.43
CA LYS A 343 6.41 21.54 -6.60
C LYS A 343 7.08 20.27 -6.06
N ASN A 344 8.41 20.23 -6.08
CA ASN A 344 9.23 19.13 -5.53
C ASN A 344 9.63 19.31 -4.05
N PHE A 345 8.91 20.21 -3.36
CA PHE A 345 9.07 20.63 -1.99
C PHE A 345 10.41 21.31 -1.68
N LYS A 346 10.37 22.17 -0.69
CA LYS A 346 11.53 22.79 -0.04
C LYS A 346 11.30 22.80 1.47
N LEU A 347 12.38 22.91 2.22
CA LEU A 347 12.31 23.15 3.65
C LEU A 347 12.52 24.64 3.92
N VAL A 348 11.57 25.26 4.61
CA VAL A 348 11.64 26.65 5.05
C VAL A 348 11.62 26.72 6.58
N THR A 349 12.02 27.86 7.12
CA THR A 349 11.93 28.16 8.56
C THR A 349 11.04 29.37 8.81
N ALA A 350 10.37 29.40 9.95
CA ALA A 350 9.61 30.53 10.45
C ALA A 350 9.76 30.67 11.97
N GLY A 351 9.67 31.88 12.52
CA GLY A 351 9.67 32.04 13.97
C GLY A 351 8.36 31.51 14.57
N GLN A 352 8.42 30.86 15.75
CA GLN A 352 7.22 30.30 16.39
C GLN A 352 6.12 31.35 16.64
N ASP A 353 6.47 32.62 16.91
CA ASP A 353 5.50 33.71 17.16
C ASP A 353 4.96 34.33 15.86
N LYS A 354 5.54 33.99 14.72
CA LYS A 354 5.22 34.49 13.38
C LYS A 354 5.21 33.34 12.38
N PRO A 355 4.31 32.36 12.56
CA PRO A 355 4.39 31.08 11.88
C PRO A 355 3.87 31.12 10.44
N ASP A 356 3.21 32.20 10.05
CA ASP A 356 2.50 32.30 8.78
C ASP A 356 3.43 32.45 7.56
N MET A 357 2.90 32.07 6.39
CA MET A 357 3.69 31.91 5.17
C MET A 357 4.41 33.19 4.74
N GLN A 358 3.95 34.37 5.13
CA GLN A 358 4.64 35.63 4.80
C GLN A 358 6.02 35.76 5.47
N HIS A 359 6.28 34.96 6.49
CA HIS A 359 7.52 34.95 7.27
C HIS A 359 8.41 33.74 6.98
N TRP A 360 7.98 32.84 6.09
CA TRP A 360 8.75 31.66 5.72
C TRP A 360 10.01 32.06 4.95
N LYS A 361 11.15 31.48 5.35
CA LYS A 361 12.46 31.69 4.73
C LYS A 361 13.06 30.37 4.30
N ASP A 362 13.48 30.30 3.05
CA ASP A 362 14.09 29.09 2.49
C ASP A 362 15.34 28.69 3.29
N LEU A 363 15.36 27.43 3.74
CA LEU A 363 16.51 26.81 4.40
C LEU A 363 17.17 25.79 3.46
N ILE A 364 16.37 24.88 2.89
CA ILE A 364 16.85 23.87 1.95
C ILE A 364 15.95 23.85 0.72
N THR A 365 16.53 24.20 -0.42
CA THR A 365 15.95 23.96 -1.75
C THR A 365 16.67 22.80 -2.44
N VAL A 366 15.98 22.20 -3.41
CA VAL A 366 16.46 21.11 -4.26
C VAL A 366 16.38 21.51 -5.73
N SER A 367 17.12 20.81 -6.58
CA SER A 367 17.06 21.03 -8.04
C SER A 367 15.77 20.48 -8.65
N ALA A 368 15.49 20.82 -9.92
CA ALA A 368 14.28 20.37 -10.61
C ALA A 368 14.18 18.84 -10.78
N THR A 369 15.31 18.13 -10.77
CA THR A 369 15.36 16.66 -10.86
C THR A 369 15.30 15.95 -9.51
N GLU A 370 15.26 16.73 -8.42
CA GLU A 370 15.21 16.24 -7.05
C GLU A 370 13.85 16.54 -6.43
N LYS A 371 13.39 15.65 -5.55
CA LYS A 371 12.18 15.83 -4.74
C LYS A 371 12.47 15.47 -3.29
N ILE A 372 12.01 16.30 -2.37
CA ILE A 372 11.97 15.96 -0.93
C ILE A 372 10.65 15.22 -0.67
N GLU A 373 10.74 14.02 -0.09
CA GLU A 373 9.59 13.19 0.25
C GLU A 373 9.29 13.20 1.75
N ASP A 374 10.31 13.24 2.61
CA ASP A 374 10.14 13.36 4.06
C ASP A 374 11.35 14.05 4.71
N VAL A 375 11.15 14.53 5.93
CA VAL A 375 12.16 15.20 6.76
C VAL A 375 12.11 14.63 8.17
N ASP A 376 13.30 14.31 8.71
CA ASP A 376 13.50 13.91 10.09
C ASP A 376 14.45 14.89 10.78
N LEU A 377 13.96 15.51 11.86
CA LEU A 377 14.64 16.59 12.58
C LEU A 377 15.34 16.05 13.82
N PHE A 378 16.59 16.46 14.00
CA PHE A 378 17.44 16.20 15.17
C PHE A 378 17.96 17.53 15.73
N LYS A 379 18.41 17.55 16.97
CA LYS A 379 18.90 18.75 17.66
C LYS A 379 19.96 19.55 16.89
N ASN A 380 20.82 18.88 16.11
CA ASN A 380 21.90 19.55 15.36
C ASN A 380 21.88 19.26 13.86
N ARG A 381 20.89 18.49 13.38
CA ARG A 381 20.88 17.92 12.02
C ARG A 381 19.46 17.82 11.47
N ILE A 382 19.34 17.91 10.16
CA ILE A 382 18.13 17.55 9.42
C ILE A 382 18.49 16.41 8.47
N VAL A 383 17.67 15.37 8.42
CA VAL A 383 17.79 14.29 7.44
C VAL A 383 16.62 14.41 6.47
N LEU A 384 16.92 14.59 5.18
CA LEU A 384 15.96 14.61 4.10
C LEU A 384 15.94 13.26 3.41
N TYR A 385 14.76 12.69 3.23
CA TYR A 385 14.53 11.54 2.37
C TYR A 385 13.89 12.05 1.09
N GLY A 386 14.34 11.54 -0.05
CA GLY A 386 13.83 12.03 -1.32
C GLY A 386 14.29 11.20 -2.50
N ARG A 387 14.17 11.79 -3.69
CA ARG A 387 14.62 11.18 -4.94
C ARG A 387 15.39 12.14 -5.81
N ARG A 388 16.26 11.58 -6.65
CA ARG A 388 16.93 12.24 -7.77
C ARG A 388 16.79 11.35 -9.00
N ASP A 389 16.21 11.86 -10.08
CA ASP A 389 15.98 11.13 -11.32
C ASP A 389 15.26 9.77 -11.11
N GLY A 390 14.26 9.74 -10.23
CA GLY A 390 13.50 8.53 -9.88
C GLY A 390 14.16 7.58 -8.88
N LEU A 391 15.43 7.79 -8.52
CA LEU A 391 16.17 6.96 -7.57
C LEU A 391 16.18 7.57 -6.17
N PRO A 392 16.15 6.76 -5.11
CA PRO A 392 16.15 7.27 -3.74
C PRO A 392 17.46 7.98 -3.39
N MET A 393 17.36 9.01 -2.53
CA MET A 393 18.49 9.70 -1.93
C MET A 393 18.21 10.03 -0.46
N ILE A 394 19.27 10.14 0.34
CA ILE A 394 19.22 10.69 1.69
C ILE A 394 20.25 11.81 1.81
N LEU A 395 19.82 12.98 2.25
CA LEU A 395 20.69 14.14 2.50
C LEU A 395 20.68 14.50 3.98
N CYS A 396 21.87 14.65 4.57
CA CYS A 396 22.05 15.17 5.92
C CYS A 396 22.48 16.63 5.85
N TYR A 397 21.75 17.51 6.54
CA TYR A 397 22.03 18.94 6.64
C TYR A 397 22.47 19.28 8.07
N ASP A 398 23.60 19.96 8.19
CA ASP A 398 24.13 20.46 9.47
C ASP A 398 23.55 21.84 9.80
N LEU A 399 22.78 21.93 10.90
CA LEU A 399 22.13 23.18 11.32
C LEU A 399 23.13 24.28 11.72
N LYS A 400 24.35 23.93 12.13
CA LYS A 400 25.38 24.89 12.57
C LYS A 400 26.21 25.41 11.40
N THR A 401 26.58 24.53 10.48
CA THR A 401 27.50 24.87 9.38
C THR A 401 26.79 25.13 8.05
N GLY A 402 25.55 24.69 7.90
CA GLY A 402 24.81 24.71 6.63
C GLY A 402 25.28 23.67 5.61
N THR A 403 26.17 22.76 6.00
CA THR A 403 26.75 21.75 5.11
C THR A 403 25.72 20.66 4.79
N LYS A 404 25.63 20.26 3.51
CA LYS A 404 24.83 19.13 3.03
C LYS A 404 25.75 17.95 2.70
N LEU A 405 25.42 16.76 3.17
CA LEU A 405 26.12 15.52 2.89
C LEU A 405 25.14 14.47 2.39
N GLU A 406 25.47 13.79 1.29
CA GLU A 406 24.67 12.69 0.77
C GLU A 406 25.13 11.36 1.37
N VAL A 407 24.17 10.51 1.75
CA VAL A 407 24.46 9.16 2.26
C VAL A 407 24.57 8.20 1.08
N GLU A 408 25.72 7.53 0.96
CA GLU A 408 25.89 6.44 -0.01
C GLU A 408 25.01 5.25 0.39
N LEU A 409 23.97 5.01 -0.40
CA LEU A 409 23.03 3.90 -0.17
C LEU A 409 23.68 2.55 -0.49
N PRO A 410 23.32 1.47 0.25
CA PRO A 410 23.90 0.15 0.03
C PRO A 410 23.51 -0.46 -1.33
N GLU A 411 22.40 -0.01 -1.91
CA GLU A 411 21.92 -0.40 -3.23
C GLU A 411 21.40 0.82 -3.99
N ARG A 412 21.62 0.83 -5.32
CA ARG A 412 21.14 1.92 -6.20
C ARG A 412 19.65 1.85 -6.48
N PHE A 413 19.14 0.65 -6.78
CA PHE A 413 17.72 0.41 -7.06
C PHE A 413 17.08 -0.18 -5.81
N CYS A 414 16.59 0.70 -4.95
CA CYS A 414 15.99 0.30 -3.69
C CYS A 414 14.86 1.25 -3.29
N ILE A 415 14.20 0.90 -2.20
CA ILE A 415 13.26 1.75 -1.48
C ILE A 415 13.92 2.09 -0.15
N VAL A 416 13.88 3.37 0.22
CA VAL A 416 14.33 3.84 1.53
C VAL A 416 13.10 4.14 2.37
N HIS A 417 13.03 3.57 3.56
CA HIS A 417 12.03 3.92 4.56
C HIS A 417 12.73 4.59 5.76
N PRO A 418 12.27 5.77 6.19
CA PRO A 418 12.70 6.36 7.46
C PRO A 418 12.54 5.35 8.61
N GLY A 419 13.55 5.26 9.46
CA GLY A 419 13.53 4.35 10.61
C GLY A 419 12.91 4.98 11.86
N THR A 420 12.82 4.20 12.93
CA THR A 420 12.40 4.72 14.23
C THR A 420 13.53 5.53 14.89
N ASN A 421 13.48 6.85 14.75
CA ASN A 421 14.42 7.80 15.34
C ASN A 421 13.72 8.62 16.44
N LEU A 422 13.66 8.06 17.66
CA LEU A 422 13.01 8.71 18.81
C LEU A 422 13.95 9.58 19.64
N ASP A 423 15.25 9.31 19.60
CA ASP A 423 16.24 10.11 20.31
C ASP A 423 16.51 11.39 19.51
N PHE A 424 15.99 12.52 19.97
CA PHE A 424 16.16 13.81 19.29
C PHE A 424 17.60 14.35 19.41
N ASP A 425 18.30 14.03 20.50
CA ASP A 425 19.66 14.50 20.80
C ASP A 425 20.70 13.43 20.47
N THR A 426 20.71 13.01 19.19
CA THR A 426 21.65 12.02 18.67
C THR A 426 22.26 12.47 17.35
N ASN A 427 23.46 11.97 17.07
CA ASN A 427 24.12 12.14 15.77
C ASN A 427 24.01 10.88 14.91
N THR A 428 23.07 10.00 15.23
CA THR A 428 22.88 8.72 14.55
C THR A 428 21.42 8.52 14.20
N PHE A 429 21.13 8.27 12.93
CA PHE A 429 19.77 7.94 12.50
C PHE A 429 19.72 6.57 11.85
N ARG A 430 18.52 6.00 11.81
CA ARG A 430 18.23 4.73 11.17
C ARG A 430 17.27 4.91 10.02
N PHE A 431 17.43 4.04 9.04
CA PHE A 431 16.53 3.86 7.92
C PHE A 431 16.54 2.38 7.54
N SER A 432 15.50 1.91 6.85
CA SER A 432 15.51 0.60 6.23
C SER A 432 15.57 0.70 4.72
N VAL A 433 16.20 -0.30 4.11
CA VAL A 433 16.34 -0.44 2.67
C VAL A 433 15.74 -1.77 2.25
N THR A 434 14.88 -1.74 1.23
CA THR A 434 14.40 -2.94 0.53
C THR A 434 14.80 -2.83 -0.94
N SER A 435 15.20 -3.93 -1.57
CA SER A 435 15.61 -3.95 -2.98
C SER A 435 14.96 -5.11 -3.74
N PRO A 436 15.06 -5.16 -5.08
CA PRO A 436 14.51 -6.26 -5.88
C PRO A 436 14.95 -7.66 -5.47
N TYR A 437 16.15 -7.78 -4.94
CA TYR A 437 16.82 -9.05 -4.67
C TYR A 437 17.16 -9.28 -3.20
N GLU A 438 17.01 -8.26 -2.36
CA GLU A 438 17.24 -8.35 -0.93
C GLU A 438 15.99 -7.89 -0.17
N HIS A 439 15.57 -8.71 0.79
CA HIS A 439 14.54 -8.32 1.73
C HIS A 439 15.04 -7.16 2.60
N GLU A 440 14.13 -6.47 3.28
CA GLU A 440 14.43 -5.36 4.17
C GLU A 440 15.68 -5.58 5.05
N SER A 441 16.56 -4.58 5.03
CA SER A 441 17.68 -4.42 5.94
C SER A 441 17.61 -3.07 6.63
N THR A 442 17.82 -3.05 7.94
CA THR A 442 17.90 -1.81 8.73
C THR A 442 19.35 -1.39 8.87
N TRP A 443 19.60 -0.12 8.57
CA TRP A 443 20.90 0.51 8.61
C TRP A 443 20.91 1.66 9.62
N GLU A 444 22.09 1.90 10.18
CA GLU A 444 22.36 2.97 11.12
C GLU A 444 23.50 3.80 10.54
N TYR A 445 23.27 5.12 10.40
CA TYR A 445 24.24 6.05 9.85
C TYR A 445 24.66 7.04 10.93
N ASN A 446 25.97 7.11 11.19
CA ASN A 446 26.55 8.10 12.08
C ASN A 446 26.90 9.36 11.28
N MET A 447 26.19 10.46 11.56
CA MET A 447 26.29 11.72 10.81
C MET A 447 27.63 12.45 11.00
N ASP A 448 28.32 12.23 12.13
CA ASP A 448 29.63 12.86 12.36
C ASP A 448 30.77 12.10 11.69
N LYS A 449 30.78 10.78 11.81
CA LYS A 449 31.80 9.90 11.25
C LYS A 449 31.57 9.56 9.79
N GLN A 450 30.36 9.83 9.29
CA GLN A 450 29.91 9.47 7.93
C GLN A 450 30.02 7.97 7.66
N THR A 451 29.73 7.15 8.67
CA THR A 451 29.84 5.69 8.58
C THR A 451 28.46 5.05 8.60
N LEU A 452 28.22 4.18 7.63
CA LEU A 452 27.01 3.37 7.51
C LEU A 452 27.26 1.95 8.03
N ARG A 453 26.34 1.42 8.86
CA ARG A 453 26.41 0.06 9.39
C ARG A 453 25.05 -0.64 9.33
N SER A 454 25.04 -1.89 8.88
CA SER A 454 23.85 -2.75 8.98
C SER A 454 23.65 -3.21 10.43
N VAL A 455 22.44 -3.02 10.96
CA VAL A 455 22.07 -3.41 12.33
C VAL A 455 21.08 -4.58 12.36
N ARG A 456 20.35 -4.81 11.28
CA ARG A 456 19.44 -5.95 11.12
C ARG A 456 19.26 -6.27 9.64
N VAL A 457 19.37 -7.54 9.27
CA VAL A 457 19.11 -8.01 7.89
C VAL A 457 18.06 -9.10 7.96
N HIS A 458 17.04 -9.01 7.11
CA HIS A 458 16.12 -10.13 6.88
C HIS A 458 16.76 -11.05 5.84
N PRO A 459 17.25 -12.25 6.22
CA PRO A 459 17.88 -13.11 5.23
C PRO A 459 16.82 -13.69 4.31
N ILE A 460 17.23 -14.04 3.10
CA ILE A 460 16.46 -14.87 2.17
C ILE A 460 17.21 -16.17 1.94
N HIS A 461 16.50 -17.23 1.58
CA HIS A 461 17.09 -18.51 1.25
C HIS A 461 17.26 -18.67 -0.27
N LYS A 462 18.32 -19.39 -0.68
CA LYS A 462 18.40 -20.05 -1.99
C LYS A 462 18.06 -19.17 -3.21
N PHE A 463 18.73 -18.02 -3.36
CA PHE A 463 18.71 -17.24 -4.59
C PHE A 463 20.13 -16.79 -4.98
N ASP A 464 20.57 -17.14 -6.19
CA ASP A 464 21.89 -16.71 -6.70
C ASP A 464 21.77 -15.34 -7.37
N ARG A 465 21.79 -14.29 -6.53
CA ARG A 465 21.72 -12.88 -6.96
C ARG A 465 22.71 -12.55 -8.10
N LYS A 466 23.86 -13.23 -8.19
CA LYS A 466 24.91 -12.90 -9.17
C LYS A 466 24.46 -13.11 -10.62
N LYS A 467 23.43 -13.93 -10.87
CA LYS A 467 22.86 -14.19 -12.20
C LYS A 467 21.93 -13.08 -12.70
N TYR A 468 21.49 -12.19 -11.83
CA TYR A 468 20.45 -11.21 -12.12
C TYR A 468 20.98 -9.78 -12.01
N THR A 469 20.30 -8.86 -12.67
CA THR A 469 20.61 -7.43 -12.64
C THR A 469 19.34 -6.60 -12.72
N CYS A 470 19.40 -5.44 -12.07
CA CYS A 470 18.40 -4.40 -12.16
C CYS A 470 19.03 -3.25 -12.95
N SER A 471 18.33 -2.78 -13.99
CA SER A 471 18.77 -1.68 -14.84
C SER A 471 17.62 -0.73 -15.11
N GLN A 472 17.91 0.47 -15.62
CA GLN A 472 16.90 1.44 -16.03
C GLN A 472 17.16 1.88 -17.47
N ILE A 473 16.10 1.95 -18.27
CA ILE A 473 16.10 2.53 -19.61
C ILE A 473 15.11 3.70 -19.65
N HIS A 474 15.19 4.54 -20.68
CA HIS A 474 14.22 5.60 -20.94
C HIS A 474 13.51 5.32 -22.27
N VAL A 475 12.20 5.46 -22.28
CA VAL A 475 11.34 5.24 -23.45
C VAL A 475 10.61 6.53 -23.77
N GLU A 476 10.71 6.97 -25.02
CA GLU A 476 9.95 8.11 -25.52
C GLU A 476 8.46 7.76 -25.62
N SER A 477 7.61 8.56 -24.99
CA SER A 477 6.14 8.46 -25.08
C SER A 477 5.59 9.22 -26.29
N HIS A 478 4.28 9.14 -26.48
CA HIS A 478 3.54 9.75 -27.59
C HIS A 478 3.76 11.26 -27.78
N ASP A 479 4.19 11.97 -26.74
CA ASP A 479 4.43 13.42 -26.71
C ASP A 479 5.91 13.79 -26.47
N GLY A 480 6.83 12.83 -26.61
CA GLY A 480 8.28 13.04 -26.45
C GLY A 480 8.78 12.91 -25.01
N ALA A 481 7.88 12.75 -24.03
CA ALA A 481 8.26 12.52 -22.63
C ALA A 481 9.11 11.25 -22.49
N GLN A 482 10.20 11.32 -21.73
CA GLN A 482 11.12 10.19 -21.52
C GLN A 482 10.69 9.40 -20.28
N VAL A 483 9.87 8.36 -20.47
CA VAL A 483 9.37 7.49 -19.40
C VAL A 483 10.49 6.57 -18.91
N PRO A 484 10.90 6.67 -17.64
CA PRO A 484 11.87 5.73 -17.09
C PRO A 484 11.23 4.33 -16.96
N VAL A 485 12.01 3.28 -17.18
CA VAL A 485 11.56 1.89 -17.01
C VAL A 485 12.63 1.10 -16.28
N THR A 486 12.30 0.60 -15.09
CA THR A 486 13.19 -0.30 -14.36
C THR A 486 12.97 -1.75 -14.82
N LEU A 487 14.05 -2.43 -15.17
CA LEU A 487 14.05 -3.82 -15.68
C LEU A 487 14.80 -4.74 -14.73
N LEU A 488 14.12 -5.79 -14.26
CA LEU A 488 14.72 -6.88 -13.49
C LEU A 488 14.84 -8.10 -14.40
N HIS A 489 16.05 -8.60 -14.62
CA HIS A 489 16.27 -9.71 -15.55
C HIS A 489 17.57 -10.48 -15.28
N GLN A 490 17.75 -11.60 -15.98
CA GLN A 490 19.03 -12.30 -16.02
C GLN A 490 20.08 -11.48 -16.78
N LYS A 491 21.34 -11.49 -16.33
CA LYS A 491 22.42 -10.69 -16.95
C LYS A 491 22.64 -11.00 -18.43
N ASP A 492 22.50 -12.26 -18.82
CA ASP A 492 22.76 -12.71 -20.20
C ASP A 492 21.54 -12.63 -21.14
N LEU A 493 20.57 -11.76 -20.81
CA LEU A 493 19.34 -11.54 -21.58
C LEU A 493 19.64 -11.31 -23.08
N LYS A 494 18.87 -11.96 -23.95
CA LYS A 494 18.99 -11.82 -25.41
C LYS A 494 17.79 -11.08 -25.98
N LEU A 495 18.02 -10.03 -26.77
CA LEU A 495 16.98 -9.29 -27.48
C LEU A 495 16.57 -10.02 -28.76
N ASN A 496 15.87 -11.15 -28.62
CA ASN A 496 15.47 -12.04 -29.71
C ASN A 496 13.93 -12.21 -29.86
N GLY A 497 13.16 -11.41 -29.14
CA GLY A 497 11.69 -11.39 -29.12
C GLY A 497 11.06 -12.56 -28.36
N LYS A 498 11.87 -13.39 -27.68
CA LYS A 498 11.43 -14.64 -27.03
C LYS A 498 11.41 -14.60 -25.51
N ASN A 499 11.66 -13.45 -24.89
CA ASN A 499 11.59 -13.34 -23.43
C ASN A 499 10.15 -13.08 -23.00
N PRO A 500 9.59 -13.88 -22.07
CA PRO A 500 8.33 -13.52 -21.42
C PRO A 500 8.55 -12.28 -20.54
N VAL A 501 7.62 -11.33 -20.61
CA VAL A 501 7.70 -10.06 -19.87
C VAL A 501 6.45 -9.91 -19.02
N LEU A 502 6.64 -9.51 -17.76
CA LEU A 502 5.57 -9.00 -16.92
C LEU A 502 5.78 -7.50 -16.71
N MET A 503 4.88 -6.68 -17.30
CA MET A 503 4.80 -5.25 -17.01
C MET A 503 3.92 -4.99 -15.79
N ARG A 504 4.39 -4.16 -14.86
CA ARG A 504 3.61 -3.73 -13.70
C ARG A 504 3.81 -2.25 -13.42
N SER A 505 2.72 -1.52 -13.24
CA SER A 505 2.75 -0.09 -12.93
C SER A 505 1.48 0.32 -12.16
N TYR A 506 1.47 1.54 -11.64
CA TYR A 506 0.36 2.10 -10.87
C TYR A 506 -0.16 3.40 -11.49
N GLY A 507 0.64 4.47 -11.51
CA GLY A 507 0.37 5.69 -12.29
C GLY A 507 -0.78 6.54 -11.78
N ALA A 508 -0.98 6.68 -10.47
CA ALA A 508 -1.99 7.56 -9.85
C ALA A 508 -1.55 8.05 -8.46
N TYR A 509 -2.15 9.14 -7.99
CA TYR A 509 -1.93 9.76 -6.67
C TYR A 509 -0.47 10.15 -6.36
N GLY A 510 0.38 10.22 -7.39
CA GLY A 510 1.81 10.44 -7.21
C GLY A 510 2.56 9.26 -6.59
N ILE A 511 1.96 8.09 -6.47
CA ILE A 511 2.60 6.88 -5.93
C ILE A 511 3.63 6.35 -6.94
N THR A 512 4.83 6.07 -6.46
CA THR A 512 5.95 5.55 -7.27
C THR A 512 5.83 4.04 -7.49
N THR A 513 6.16 3.58 -8.70
CA THR A 513 6.25 2.15 -9.03
C THR A 513 7.63 1.63 -8.66
N ASP A 514 7.87 1.39 -7.37
CA ASP A 514 9.21 1.06 -6.90
C ASP A 514 9.65 -0.40 -7.19
N PRO A 515 10.97 -0.62 -7.36
CA PRO A 515 11.56 -1.94 -7.54
C PRO A 515 11.68 -2.66 -6.19
N ASP A 516 10.55 -3.04 -5.60
CA ASP A 516 10.45 -3.70 -4.29
C ASP A 516 10.84 -5.19 -4.30
N PHE A 517 11.15 -5.74 -3.12
CA PHE A 517 11.31 -7.17 -2.88
C PHE A 517 9.94 -7.87 -2.98
N ARG A 518 9.76 -8.65 -4.04
CA ARG A 518 8.53 -9.43 -4.25
C ARG A 518 8.85 -10.89 -4.49
N ILE A 519 8.35 -11.74 -3.60
CA ILE A 519 8.67 -13.16 -3.58
C ILE A 519 8.24 -13.86 -4.88
N GLU A 520 7.16 -13.39 -5.49
CA GLU A 520 6.62 -13.88 -6.75
C GLU A 520 7.55 -13.61 -7.95
N ASN A 521 8.37 -12.55 -7.90
CA ASN A 521 9.29 -12.21 -9.00
C ASN A 521 10.35 -13.30 -9.19
N PHE A 522 10.79 -13.96 -8.12
CA PHE A 522 11.91 -14.90 -8.18
C PHE A 522 11.60 -16.12 -9.04
N SER A 523 10.41 -16.71 -8.87
CA SER A 523 9.96 -17.84 -9.70
C SER A 523 9.85 -17.46 -11.19
N LEU A 524 9.50 -16.22 -11.51
CA LEU A 524 9.49 -15.72 -12.89
C LEU A 524 10.90 -15.54 -13.44
N LEU A 525 11.78 -14.88 -12.68
CA LEU A 525 13.18 -14.62 -13.06
C LEU A 525 13.95 -15.92 -13.31
N GLU A 526 13.77 -16.95 -12.49
CA GLU A 526 14.36 -18.28 -12.69
C GLU A 526 13.86 -18.97 -13.97
N ARG A 527 12.69 -18.59 -14.49
CA ARG A 527 12.10 -19.07 -15.76
C ARG A 527 12.44 -18.18 -16.96
N GLY A 528 13.36 -17.22 -16.79
CA GLY A 528 13.82 -16.33 -17.87
C GLY A 528 12.88 -15.16 -18.15
N TRP A 529 11.94 -14.86 -17.26
CA TRP A 529 11.10 -13.67 -17.40
C TRP A 529 11.90 -12.40 -17.14
N VAL A 530 11.45 -11.32 -17.78
CA VAL A 530 11.82 -9.95 -17.45
C VAL A 530 10.66 -9.30 -16.70
N ILE A 531 10.93 -8.69 -15.57
CA ILE A 531 9.96 -7.83 -14.88
C ILE A 531 10.25 -6.40 -15.31
N ALA A 532 9.28 -5.74 -15.94
CA ALA A 532 9.37 -4.35 -16.36
C ALA A 532 8.46 -3.49 -15.48
N LEU A 533 9.02 -2.40 -14.96
CA LEU A 533 8.33 -1.41 -14.14
C LEU A 533 8.33 -0.06 -14.87
N PRO A 534 7.33 0.20 -15.73
CA PRO A 534 7.15 1.50 -16.35
C PRO A 534 6.78 2.54 -15.30
N HIS A 535 7.58 3.60 -15.18
CA HIS A 535 7.33 4.72 -14.27
C HIS A 535 6.45 5.77 -14.94
N VAL A 536 5.22 5.39 -15.28
CA VAL A 536 4.29 6.21 -16.08
C VAL A 536 3.86 7.48 -15.33
N ARG A 537 3.48 8.53 -16.07
CA ARG A 537 2.89 9.74 -15.49
C ARG A 537 1.68 9.43 -14.62
N GLY A 538 1.45 10.27 -13.62
CA GLY A 538 0.49 10.02 -12.52
C GLY A 538 1.17 9.39 -11.30
N GLY A 539 2.36 8.80 -11.45
CA GLY A 539 3.32 8.60 -10.36
C GLY A 539 4.16 9.84 -10.10
N SER A 540 5.04 9.81 -9.08
CA SER A 540 5.95 10.93 -8.76
C SER A 540 7.43 10.60 -8.93
N GLU A 541 7.79 9.60 -9.74
CA GLU A 541 9.19 9.20 -9.91
C GLU A 541 10.08 10.36 -10.37
N LEU A 542 9.58 11.18 -11.30
CA LEU A 542 10.28 12.38 -11.78
C LEU A 542 9.77 13.68 -11.12
N GLY A 543 9.21 13.58 -9.91
CA GLY A 543 8.70 14.73 -9.17
C GLY A 543 7.21 15.01 -9.38
N ARG A 544 6.74 16.13 -8.83
CA ARG A 544 5.31 16.48 -8.79
C ARG A 544 4.74 16.79 -10.18
N ASP A 545 5.52 17.38 -11.08
CA ASP A 545 5.07 17.61 -12.46
C ASP A 545 4.76 16.30 -13.19
N TRP A 546 5.47 15.21 -12.87
CA TRP A 546 5.18 13.88 -13.42
C TRP A 546 3.81 13.35 -12.99
N TYR A 547 3.41 13.67 -11.75
CA TYR A 547 2.10 13.33 -11.20
C TYR A 547 0.99 14.20 -11.81
N GLU A 548 1.16 15.53 -11.82
CA GLU A 548 0.18 16.48 -12.37
C GLU A 548 -0.09 16.21 -13.87
N ASN A 549 0.93 15.78 -14.63
CA ASN A 549 0.78 15.38 -16.02
C ASN A 549 0.18 13.98 -16.22
N GLY A 550 -0.37 13.34 -15.20
CA GLY A 550 -1.05 12.04 -15.28
C GLY A 550 -2.27 11.92 -14.37
N LYS A 551 -2.99 13.02 -14.17
CA LYS A 551 -4.26 13.12 -13.43
C LYS A 551 -5.23 14.07 -14.14
N LEU A 552 -6.50 14.11 -13.71
CA LEU A 552 -7.56 14.97 -14.29
C LEU A 552 -7.60 14.84 -15.83
N LEU A 553 -7.64 15.97 -16.55
CA LEU A 553 -7.63 16.02 -18.03
C LEU A 553 -6.36 15.42 -18.66
N HIS A 554 -5.27 15.30 -17.90
CA HIS A 554 -4.02 14.68 -18.34
C HIS A 554 -3.94 13.19 -18.05
N LYS A 555 -4.98 12.58 -17.44
CA LYS A 555 -4.94 11.17 -17.02
C LYS A 555 -4.55 10.20 -18.13
N LYS A 556 -4.90 10.54 -19.38
CA LYS A 556 -4.60 9.70 -20.54
C LYS A 556 -3.12 9.46 -20.78
N ASN A 557 -2.26 10.37 -20.31
CA ASN A 557 -0.82 10.22 -20.41
C ASN A 557 -0.31 8.96 -19.71
N SER A 558 -0.90 8.56 -18.58
CA SER A 558 -0.54 7.31 -17.90
C SER A 558 -0.72 6.09 -18.82
N PHE A 559 -1.85 6.02 -19.56
CA PHE A 559 -2.12 4.92 -20.47
C PHE A 559 -1.20 4.97 -21.69
N GLN A 560 -0.96 6.16 -22.26
CA GLN A 560 -0.07 6.33 -23.41
C GLN A 560 1.39 5.98 -23.08
N ASP A 561 1.87 6.36 -21.89
CA ASP A 561 3.19 5.97 -21.41
C ASP A 561 3.31 4.44 -21.29
N PHE A 562 2.29 3.79 -20.74
CA PHE A 562 2.28 2.33 -20.61
C PHE A 562 2.28 1.62 -21.97
N ILE A 563 1.50 2.14 -22.92
CA ILE A 563 1.46 1.65 -24.30
C ILE A 563 2.82 1.82 -24.98
N ALA A 564 3.41 3.02 -24.90
CA ALA A 564 4.71 3.32 -25.51
C ALA A 564 5.81 2.39 -24.99
N VAL A 565 5.80 2.08 -23.69
CA VAL A 565 6.75 1.11 -23.12
C VAL A 565 6.49 -0.31 -23.64
N ALA A 566 5.24 -0.75 -23.72
CA ALA A 566 4.91 -2.07 -24.27
C ALA A 566 5.40 -2.21 -25.72
N GLU A 567 5.13 -1.21 -26.57
CA GLU A 567 5.58 -1.17 -27.96
C GLU A 567 7.10 -1.14 -28.07
N HIS A 568 7.77 -0.29 -27.27
CA HIS A 568 9.22 -0.22 -27.26
C HIS A 568 9.87 -1.58 -26.93
N LEU A 569 9.36 -2.29 -25.92
CA LEU A 569 9.89 -3.61 -25.55
C LEU A 569 9.69 -4.65 -26.66
N ILE A 570 8.62 -4.54 -27.44
CA ILE A 570 8.37 -5.40 -28.61
C ILE A 570 9.31 -5.02 -29.76
N ASP A 571 9.41 -3.74 -30.09
CA ASP A 571 10.20 -3.22 -31.22
C ASP A 571 11.71 -3.44 -31.04
N LYS A 572 12.19 -3.36 -29.80
CA LYS A 572 13.59 -3.70 -29.48
C LYS A 572 13.86 -5.20 -29.45
N ASN A 573 12.88 -6.03 -29.86
CA ASN A 573 12.94 -7.48 -29.78
C ASN A 573 13.28 -7.96 -28.35
N LEU A 574 12.86 -7.24 -27.30
CA LEU A 574 12.97 -7.77 -25.95
C LEU A 574 11.90 -8.85 -25.74
N THR A 575 10.68 -8.61 -26.23
CA THR A 575 9.57 -9.56 -26.16
C THR A 575 8.76 -9.57 -27.46
N SER A 576 7.60 -10.21 -27.44
CA SER A 576 6.61 -10.15 -28.51
C SER A 576 5.20 -10.11 -27.90
N PRO A 577 4.17 -9.70 -28.64
CA PRO A 577 2.79 -9.69 -28.12
C PRO A 577 2.32 -11.04 -27.54
N LYS A 578 2.87 -12.15 -28.04
CA LYS A 578 2.55 -13.51 -27.54
C LYS A 578 3.15 -13.81 -26.16
N LEU A 579 4.15 -13.03 -25.74
CA LEU A 579 4.96 -13.24 -24.55
C LEU A 579 4.86 -12.07 -23.55
N LEU A 580 4.12 -11.02 -23.89
CA LEU A 580 3.92 -9.86 -23.05
C LEU A 580 2.67 -10.03 -22.17
N ALA A 581 2.86 -9.90 -20.86
CA ALA A 581 1.81 -9.87 -19.86
C ALA A 581 1.85 -8.58 -19.04
N ALA A 582 0.73 -8.23 -18.41
CA ALA A 582 0.65 -7.10 -17.50
C ALA A 582 -0.08 -7.42 -16.21
N MET A 583 0.23 -6.69 -15.14
CA MET A 583 -0.44 -6.78 -13.86
C MET A 583 -0.66 -5.38 -13.26
N GLY A 584 -1.87 -5.12 -12.78
CA GLY A 584 -2.25 -3.87 -12.13
C GLY A 584 -3.11 -4.11 -10.88
N THR A 585 -2.98 -3.23 -9.89
CA THR A 585 -3.72 -3.30 -8.62
C THR A 585 -4.41 -1.98 -8.32
N SER A 586 -5.66 -1.97 -7.84
CA SER A 586 -6.37 -0.74 -7.45
C SER A 586 -6.43 0.27 -8.61
N ALA A 587 -5.93 1.51 -8.48
CA ALA A 587 -5.79 2.45 -9.60
C ALA A 587 -4.78 1.99 -10.68
N GLY A 588 -3.79 1.16 -10.35
CA GLY A 588 -3.01 0.43 -11.36
C GLY A 588 -3.86 -0.58 -12.13
N GLY A 589 -4.95 -1.06 -11.54
CA GLY A 589 -5.98 -1.85 -12.21
C GLY A 589 -6.79 -1.05 -13.23
N LEU A 590 -6.99 0.25 -13.01
CA LEU A 590 -7.51 1.17 -14.05
C LEU A 590 -6.54 1.24 -15.22
N LEU A 591 -5.26 1.52 -14.95
CA LEU A 591 -4.18 1.62 -15.94
C LEU A 591 -4.11 0.37 -16.82
N VAL A 592 -3.98 -0.79 -16.19
CA VAL A 592 -3.81 -2.06 -16.92
C VAL A 592 -5.13 -2.55 -17.51
N GLY A 593 -6.26 -2.32 -16.83
CA GLY A 593 -7.59 -2.68 -17.33
C GLY A 593 -7.96 -1.93 -18.61
N ALA A 594 -7.52 -0.66 -18.75
CA ALA A 594 -7.73 0.12 -19.96
C ALA A 594 -7.05 -0.51 -21.20
N MET A 595 -5.97 -1.27 -21.03
CA MET A 595 -5.28 -1.93 -22.15
C MET A 595 -6.16 -2.93 -22.90
N VAL A 596 -7.18 -3.49 -22.23
CA VAL A 596 -8.12 -4.45 -22.82
C VAL A 596 -8.97 -3.83 -23.94
N HIS A 597 -9.19 -2.51 -23.92
CA HIS A 597 -9.90 -1.82 -25.00
C HIS A 597 -8.99 -0.89 -25.81
N MET A 598 -7.98 -0.28 -25.18
CA MET A 598 -7.08 0.66 -25.86
C MET A 598 -6.12 -0.06 -26.82
N ARG A 599 -5.45 -1.13 -26.38
CA ARG A 599 -4.43 -1.87 -27.13
C ARG A 599 -4.41 -3.38 -26.82
N PRO A 600 -5.55 -4.08 -27.01
CA PRO A 600 -5.67 -5.49 -26.61
C PRO A 600 -4.70 -6.45 -27.32
N GLU A 601 -4.21 -6.07 -28.50
CA GLU A 601 -3.29 -6.89 -29.30
C GLU A 601 -1.85 -6.91 -28.76
N LEU A 602 -1.47 -5.98 -27.88
CA LEU A 602 -0.12 -5.93 -27.30
C LEU A 602 0.10 -7.01 -26.23
N PHE A 603 -0.94 -7.42 -25.53
CA PHE A 603 -0.83 -8.28 -24.34
C PHE A 603 -1.46 -9.65 -24.59
N LYS A 604 -0.78 -10.70 -24.13
CA LYS A 604 -1.30 -12.06 -24.17
C LYS A 604 -2.12 -12.41 -22.92
N ALA A 605 -1.74 -11.87 -21.76
CA ALA A 605 -2.43 -12.13 -20.50
C ALA A 605 -2.32 -10.93 -19.54
N ILE A 606 -3.38 -10.70 -18.77
CA ILE A 606 -3.50 -9.61 -17.81
C ILE A 606 -4.01 -10.14 -16.47
N VAL A 607 -3.42 -9.68 -15.37
CA VAL A 607 -3.93 -9.87 -14.01
C VAL A 607 -4.35 -8.52 -13.43
N LEU A 608 -5.59 -8.42 -12.96
CA LEU A 608 -6.14 -7.21 -12.32
C LEU A 608 -6.52 -7.52 -10.88
N ARG A 609 -5.86 -6.87 -9.91
CA ARG A 609 -6.14 -7.05 -8.47
C ARG A 609 -6.96 -5.89 -7.93
N VAL A 610 -8.10 -6.17 -7.29
CA VAL A 610 -9.03 -5.16 -6.73
C VAL A 610 -9.18 -3.92 -7.62
N PRO A 611 -9.48 -4.07 -8.93
CA PRO A 611 -9.15 -3.03 -9.90
C PRO A 611 -10.25 -1.95 -10.01
N PHE A 612 -9.84 -0.68 -10.07
CA PHE A 612 -10.74 0.45 -10.30
C PHE A 612 -11.15 0.55 -11.78
N VAL A 613 -12.15 -0.22 -12.19
CA VAL A 613 -12.50 -0.43 -13.61
C VAL A 613 -13.78 0.26 -14.06
N ASP A 614 -14.53 0.86 -13.15
CA ASP A 614 -15.73 1.66 -13.47
C ASP A 614 -15.66 3.07 -12.83
N PRO A 615 -14.61 3.86 -13.17
CA PRO A 615 -14.43 5.19 -12.59
C PRO A 615 -15.59 6.14 -12.85
N LEU A 616 -16.24 6.03 -14.02
CA LEU A 616 -17.36 6.92 -14.35
C LEU A 616 -18.56 6.72 -13.40
N SER A 617 -18.95 5.47 -13.12
CA SER A 617 -20.03 5.22 -12.15
C SER A 617 -19.66 5.68 -10.75
N ALA A 618 -18.41 5.42 -10.34
CA ALA A 618 -17.95 5.78 -9.00
C ALA A 618 -17.95 7.29 -8.80
N MET A 619 -17.37 8.04 -9.74
CA MET A 619 -17.24 9.50 -9.65
C MET A 619 -18.58 10.25 -9.88
N LEU A 620 -19.60 9.58 -10.40
CA LEU A 620 -20.98 10.11 -10.46
C LEU A 620 -21.77 9.92 -9.16
N ASN A 621 -21.21 9.20 -8.18
CA ASN A 621 -21.88 8.91 -6.91
C ASN A 621 -21.11 9.54 -5.73
N PRO A 622 -21.50 10.74 -5.27
CA PRO A 622 -20.83 11.45 -4.17
C PRO A 622 -21.04 10.80 -2.79
N ASP A 623 -21.99 9.86 -2.67
CA ASP A 623 -22.27 9.16 -1.41
C ASP A 623 -21.27 8.02 -1.13
N LEU A 624 -20.38 7.70 -2.09
CA LEU A 624 -19.34 6.70 -1.86
C LEU A 624 -18.20 7.28 -1.01
N PRO A 625 -17.60 6.51 -0.10
CA PRO A 625 -16.66 7.02 0.91
C PRO A 625 -15.46 7.83 0.37
N LEU A 626 -15.00 7.54 -0.84
CA LEU A 626 -13.81 8.18 -1.43
C LEU A 626 -14.14 9.18 -2.54
N THR A 627 -15.36 9.19 -3.10
CA THR A 627 -15.62 9.89 -4.36
C THR A 627 -15.31 11.38 -4.28
N GLN A 628 -15.81 12.08 -3.26
CA GLN A 628 -15.57 13.51 -3.12
C GLN A 628 -14.09 13.83 -2.85
N VAL A 629 -13.41 12.97 -2.10
CA VAL A 629 -11.97 13.07 -1.81
C VAL A 629 -11.15 12.91 -3.09
N GLU A 630 -11.61 12.11 -4.04
CA GLU A 630 -10.89 11.77 -5.26
C GLU A 630 -11.19 12.67 -6.47
N TYR A 631 -12.12 13.62 -6.37
CA TYR A 631 -12.33 14.61 -7.45
C TYR A 631 -11.06 15.35 -7.86
N PRO A 632 -10.16 15.77 -6.94
CA PRO A 632 -8.88 16.35 -7.33
C PRO A 632 -7.96 15.40 -8.08
N GLU A 633 -8.20 14.08 -8.10
CA GLU A 633 -7.44 13.10 -8.88
C GLU A 633 -8.05 12.86 -10.26
N TRP A 634 -9.38 12.64 -10.33
CA TRP A 634 -10.05 12.15 -11.55
C TRP A 634 -10.89 13.21 -12.27
N GLY A 635 -11.40 14.19 -11.54
CA GLY A 635 -12.43 15.14 -11.98
C GLY A 635 -13.79 14.86 -11.34
N ASN A 636 -14.71 15.84 -11.39
CA ASN A 636 -16.08 15.73 -10.89
C ASN A 636 -17.06 15.67 -12.09
N PRO A 637 -17.40 14.46 -12.59
CA PRO A 637 -18.27 14.30 -13.75
C PRO A 637 -19.75 14.60 -13.45
N THR A 638 -20.13 14.77 -12.18
CA THR A 638 -21.49 15.15 -11.79
C THR A 638 -21.77 16.58 -12.18
N ASP A 639 -20.84 17.48 -11.87
CA ASP A 639 -21.00 18.92 -12.09
C ASP A 639 -20.38 19.40 -13.40
N ASP A 640 -19.30 18.76 -13.86
CA ASP A 640 -18.55 19.19 -15.03
C ASP A 640 -18.67 18.20 -16.22
N LYS A 641 -19.08 18.74 -17.37
CA LYS A 641 -19.27 17.99 -18.60
C LYS A 641 -17.93 17.52 -19.22
N ALA A 642 -16.89 18.34 -19.16
CA ALA A 642 -15.57 17.97 -19.67
C ALA A 642 -14.95 16.85 -18.83
N ASP A 643 -15.12 16.87 -17.50
CA ASP A 643 -14.71 15.77 -16.63
C ASP A 643 -15.48 14.48 -16.94
N TYR A 644 -16.79 14.58 -17.16
CA TYR A 644 -17.60 13.45 -17.63
C TYR A 644 -17.05 12.84 -18.91
N GLU A 645 -16.84 13.67 -19.95
CA GLU A 645 -16.31 13.22 -21.24
C GLU A 645 -14.91 12.60 -21.11
N ASN A 646 -14.04 13.23 -20.30
CA ASN A 646 -12.68 12.74 -20.06
C ASN A 646 -12.69 11.38 -19.36
N ILE A 647 -13.37 11.25 -18.22
CA ILE A 647 -13.45 9.99 -17.46
C ILE A 647 -14.10 8.89 -18.29
N ALA A 648 -15.21 9.20 -18.97
CA ALA A 648 -15.91 8.25 -19.83
C ALA A 648 -15.01 7.70 -20.94
N SER A 649 -14.13 8.52 -21.51
CA SER A 649 -13.28 8.14 -22.63
C SER A 649 -12.14 7.17 -22.31
N TYR A 650 -11.81 6.94 -21.04
CA TYR A 650 -10.83 5.94 -20.63
C TYR A 650 -11.39 4.86 -19.68
N SER A 651 -12.59 5.05 -19.14
CA SER A 651 -13.23 4.12 -18.21
C SER A 651 -13.28 2.70 -18.78
N PRO A 652 -12.61 1.70 -18.16
CA PRO A 652 -12.53 0.35 -18.72
C PRO A 652 -13.90 -0.28 -18.93
N TYR A 653 -14.82 -0.15 -17.96
CA TYR A 653 -16.17 -0.69 -18.08
C TYR A 653 -16.89 -0.10 -19.29
N GLU A 654 -16.86 1.22 -19.49
CA GLU A 654 -17.57 1.90 -20.58
C GLU A 654 -17.05 1.53 -21.96
N ASN A 655 -15.75 1.27 -22.09
CA ASN A 655 -15.08 1.13 -23.39
C ASN A 655 -14.82 -0.32 -23.82
N ILE A 656 -15.27 -1.33 -23.06
CA ILE A 656 -15.19 -2.74 -23.47
C ILE A 656 -15.99 -3.01 -24.77
N ILE A 657 -17.06 -2.26 -25.03
CA ILE A 657 -17.99 -2.49 -26.15
C ILE A 657 -17.41 -1.95 -27.46
N GLY A 658 -17.52 -2.72 -28.55
CA GLY A 658 -17.30 -2.21 -29.92
C GLY A 658 -15.85 -2.26 -30.42
N THR A 659 -14.95 -2.92 -29.69
CA THR A 659 -13.57 -3.13 -30.13
C THR A 659 -13.55 -4.19 -31.25
N SER A 660 -13.23 -3.78 -32.49
CA SER A 660 -13.02 -4.67 -33.64
C SER A 660 -11.74 -5.52 -33.53
N ALA A 661 -11.18 -5.60 -32.33
CA ALA A 661 -9.94 -6.30 -32.04
C ALA A 661 -10.07 -7.77 -32.42
N SER A 662 -9.11 -8.22 -33.23
CA SER A 662 -9.00 -9.60 -33.67
C SER A 662 -8.49 -10.53 -32.55
N SER A 663 -7.95 -9.98 -31.46
CA SER A 663 -7.45 -10.72 -30.31
C SER A 663 -7.58 -9.91 -29.01
N TYR A 664 -7.89 -10.60 -27.91
CA TYR A 664 -7.87 -10.05 -26.56
C TYR A 664 -6.86 -10.79 -25.68
N PRO A 665 -6.33 -10.14 -24.63
CA PRO A 665 -5.61 -10.84 -23.60
C PRO A 665 -6.56 -11.76 -22.81
N SER A 666 -6.06 -12.88 -22.32
CA SER A 666 -6.73 -13.58 -21.23
C SER A 666 -6.65 -12.72 -19.95
N VAL A 667 -7.75 -12.56 -19.22
CA VAL A 667 -7.83 -11.73 -18.02
C VAL A 667 -8.17 -12.59 -16.80
N LEU A 668 -7.38 -12.46 -15.74
CA LEU A 668 -7.73 -12.91 -14.39
C LEU A 668 -7.91 -11.68 -13.52
N LEU A 669 -9.12 -11.54 -12.96
CA LEU A 669 -9.46 -10.46 -12.07
C LEU A 669 -9.68 -11.01 -10.65
N THR A 670 -9.20 -10.28 -9.64
CA THR A 670 -9.47 -10.56 -8.23
C THR A 670 -10.14 -9.37 -7.55
N GLY A 671 -10.97 -9.61 -6.53
CA GLY A 671 -11.65 -8.58 -5.74
C GLY A 671 -12.01 -9.08 -4.33
N GLY A 672 -12.40 -8.16 -3.45
CA GLY A 672 -12.87 -8.47 -2.09
C GLY A 672 -14.28 -7.97 -1.86
N LEU A 673 -15.14 -8.78 -1.21
CA LEU A 673 -16.52 -8.39 -0.91
C LEU A 673 -16.60 -7.23 0.10
N LYS A 674 -15.65 -7.14 1.02
CA LYS A 674 -15.58 -6.09 2.06
C LYS A 674 -14.67 -4.93 1.64
N ASP A 675 -14.32 -4.82 0.37
CA ASP A 675 -13.46 -3.75 -0.13
C ASP A 675 -14.24 -2.42 -0.13
N GLN A 676 -13.84 -1.52 0.75
CA GLN A 676 -14.43 -0.18 0.89
C GLN A 676 -13.77 0.87 -0.01
N ARG A 677 -12.62 0.56 -0.64
CA ARG A 677 -11.91 1.48 -1.54
C ARG A 677 -12.34 1.28 -2.98
N VAL A 678 -12.42 0.03 -3.43
CA VAL A 678 -12.96 -0.35 -4.75
C VAL A 678 -14.07 -1.36 -4.54
N GLN A 679 -15.32 -0.91 -4.67
CA GLN A 679 -16.47 -1.77 -4.45
C GLN A 679 -16.46 -3.00 -5.36
N VAL A 680 -16.83 -4.16 -4.79
CA VAL A 680 -16.92 -5.46 -5.48
C VAL A 680 -17.81 -5.43 -6.73
N SER A 681 -18.74 -4.47 -6.81
CA SER A 681 -19.60 -4.28 -7.97
C SER A 681 -18.81 -3.94 -9.23
N GLN A 682 -17.73 -3.15 -9.14
CA GLN A 682 -16.92 -2.78 -10.30
C GLN A 682 -16.30 -3.99 -11.01
N PRO A 683 -15.53 -4.87 -10.33
CA PRO A 683 -14.98 -6.06 -10.96
C PRO A 683 -16.04 -7.03 -11.51
N LEU A 684 -17.17 -7.18 -10.82
CA LEU A 684 -18.27 -8.05 -11.25
C LEU A 684 -18.97 -7.53 -12.51
N LYS A 685 -19.25 -6.22 -12.59
CA LYS A 685 -19.81 -5.58 -13.79
C LYS A 685 -18.84 -5.69 -14.96
N TYR A 686 -17.57 -5.38 -14.72
CA TYR A 686 -16.50 -5.43 -15.71
C TYR A 686 -16.33 -6.82 -16.32
N ILE A 687 -16.21 -7.87 -15.49
CA ILE A 687 -16.03 -9.23 -16.03
C ILE A 687 -17.26 -9.72 -16.80
N SER A 688 -18.46 -9.34 -16.35
CA SER A 688 -19.72 -9.70 -16.99
C SER A 688 -19.82 -9.13 -18.41
N ARG A 689 -19.42 -7.86 -18.57
CA ARG A 689 -19.38 -7.20 -19.89
C ARG A 689 -18.24 -7.75 -20.75
N LEU A 690 -17.02 -7.86 -20.20
CA LEU A 690 -15.84 -8.36 -20.91
C LEU A 690 -16.05 -9.77 -21.47
N ARG A 691 -16.65 -10.67 -20.69
CA ARG A 691 -16.82 -12.06 -21.11
C ARG A 691 -17.62 -12.17 -22.40
N ARG A 692 -18.65 -11.35 -22.58
CA ARG A 692 -19.47 -11.30 -23.81
C ARG A 692 -18.67 -10.92 -25.06
N GLU A 693 -17.64 -10.09 -24.91
CA GLU A 693 -16.83 -9.60 -26.03
C GLU A 693 -15.71 -10.57 -26.43
N ILE A 694 -15.22 -11.38 -25.48
CA ILE A 694 -14.10 -12.31 -25.70
C ILE A 694 -14.53 -13.76 -25.90
N GLU A 695 -15.75 -14.12 -25.47
CA GLU A 695 -16.32 -15.43 -25.72
C GLU A 695 -16.31 -15.66 -27.24
N HIS A 696 -15.75 -16.79 -27.69
CA HIS A 696 -15.43 -17.12 -29.09
C HIS A 696 -14.09 -16.61 -29.68
N LYS A 697 -13.29 -15.80 -28.97
CA LYS A 697 -11.99 -15.30 -29.46
C LYS A 697 -10.74 -16.02 -28.89
N GLY A 698 -10.94 -17.12 -28.17
CA GLY A 698 -9.85 -17.98 -27.65
C GLY A 698 -9.09 -17.43 -26.44
N ALA A 699 -9.53 -16.29 -25.87
CA ALA A 699 -9.10 -15.76 -24.58
C ALA A 699 -10.09 -16.16 -23.48
N VAL A 700 -9.66 -16.08 -22.22
CA VAL A 700 -10.50 -16.41 -21.04
C VAL A 700 -10.57 -15.23 -20.09
N ALA A 701 -11.76 -14.96 -19.54
CA ALA A 701 -12.02 -13.93 -18.53
C ALA A 701 -12.51 -14.60 -17.24
N LEU A 702 -11.66 -14.57 -16.22
CA LEU A 702 -11.88 -15.16 -14.90
C LEU A 702 -12.04 -14.07 -13.85
N CYS A 703 -12.93 -14.29 -12.89
CA CYS A 703 -13.12 -13.41 -11.74
C CYS A 703 -13.11 -14.24 -10.45
N ARG A 704 -12.30 -13.81 -9.48
CA ARG A 704 -12.24 -14.39 -8.14
C ARG A 704 -12.56 -13.34 -7.10
N ILE A 705 -13.64 -13.56 -6.35
CA ILE A 705 -14.03 -12.68 -5.25
C ILE A 705 -13.76 -13.40 -3.93
N ASP A 706 -12.92 -12.80 -3.10
CA ASP A 706 -12.76 -13.21 -1.71
C ASP A 706 -13.90 -12.62 -0.87
N THR A 707 -14.67 -13.48 -0.22
CA THR A 707 -15.87 -13.09 0.53
C THR A 707 -15.56 -12.56 1.93
N ASP A 708 -14.34 -12.76 2.41
CA ASP A 708 -13.94 -12.41 3.78
C ASP A 708 -13.03 -11.17 3.85
N ARG A 709 -12.50 -10.69 2.72
CA ARG A 709 -11.44 -9.66 2.64
C ARG A 709 -11.89 -8.29 2.13
N GLY A 710 -11.15 -7.26 2.57
CA GLY A 710 -11.20 -5.88 2.04
C GLY A 710 -10.06 -5.56 1.05
N HIS A 711 -9.75 -4.27 0.86
CA HIS A 711 -8.88 -3.77 -0.23
C HIS A 711 -7.45 -4.33 -0.23
N PHE A 712 -6.82 -4.37 0.94
CA PHE A 712 -5.44 -4.83 1.10
C PHE A 712 -5.35 -6.34 1.32
N GLY A 713 -6.44 -7.06 1.08
CA GLY A 713 -6.67 -8.39 1.60
C GLY A 713 -6.97 -8.38 3.11
N GLY A 714 -7.46 -9.49 3.63
CA GLY A 714 -7.38 -9.77 5.06
C GLY A 714 -5.94 -10.14 5.41
N GLY A 715 -5.59 -10.01 6.68
CA GLY A 715 -4.42 -10.57 7.35
C GLY A 715 -4.35 -12.10 7.33
N GLY A 716 -4.88 -12.73 6.27
CA GLY A 716 -4.68 -14.13 5.97
C GLY A 716 -3.20 -14.48 6.10
N GLU A 717 -2.95 -15.65 6.68
CA GLU A 717 -1.61 -16.16 6.94
C GLU A 717 -0.73 -16.01 5.69
N GLN A 718 0.59 -15.81 5.87
CA GLN A 718 1.59 -15.75 4.80
C GLN A 718 1.35 -16.81 3.70
N GLU A 719 0.81 -17.96 4.10
CA GLU A 719 0.29 -19.03 3.25
C GLU A 719 -0.76 -18.59 2.22
N ALA A 720 -1.80 -17.85 2.58
CA ALA A 720 -2.85 -17.46 1.64
C ALA A 720 -2.33 -16.51 0.55
N ARG A 721 -1.45 -15.56 0.91
CA ARG A 721 -0.78 -14.67 -0.06
C ARG A 721 0.08 -15.45 -1.05
N LEU A 722 0.72 -16.53 -0.60
CA LEU A 722 1.49 -17.42 -1.47
C LEU A 722 0.61 -18.25 -2.40
N ASP A 723 -0.61 -18.62 -1.99
CA ASP A 723 -1.57 -19.30 -2.88
C ASP A 723 -2.07 -18.37 -3.98
N GLU A 724 -2.45 -17.14 -3.62
CA GLU A 724 -2.89 -16.12 -4.58
C GLU A 724 -1.79 -15.81 -5.61
N ALA A 725 -0.59 -15.49 -5.14
CA ALA A 725 0.54 -15.23 -6.02
C ALA A 725 0.84 -16.45 -6.92
N ALA A 726 0.80 -17.67 -6.37
CA ALA A 726 1.05 -18.87 -7.15
C ALA A 726 -0.02 -19.10 -8.23
N GLU A 727 -1.27 -18.79 -7.96
CA GLU A 727 -2.35 -18.88 -8.93
C GLU A 727 -2.20 -17.86 -10.06
N GLU A 728 -1.99 -16.58 -9.72
CA GLU A 728 -1.84 -15.52 -10.71
C GLU A 728 -0.61 -15.77 -11.61
N LEU A 729 0.52 -16.17 -11.02
CA LEU A 729 1.70 -16.57 -11.78
C LEU A 729 1.43 -17.79 -12.66
N ALA A 730 0.71 -18.80 -12.17
CA ALA A 730 0.36 -19.97 -12.96
C ALA A 730 -0.55 -19.60 -14.14
N PHE A 731 -1.51 -18.69 -13.93
CA PHE A 731 -2.36 -18.14 -14.97
C PHE A 731 -1.52 -17.43 -16.04
N LEU A 732 -0.62 -16.54 -15.64
CA LEU A 732 0.27 -15.82 -16.55
C LEU A 732 1.15 -16.79 -17.35
N ILE A 733 1.88 -17.68 -16.67
CA ILE A 733 2.78 -18.67 -17.29
C ILE A 733 2.03 -19.57 -18.27
N SER A 734 0.85 -20.08 -17.90
CA SER A 734 0.08 -20.97 -18.79
C SER A 734 -0.43 -20.29 -20.06
N ASN A 735 -0.50 -18.96 -20.09
CA ASN A 735 -0.89 -18.19 -21.26
C ASN A 735 0.29 -17.80 -22.14
N VAL A 736 1.43 -17.41 -21.55
CA VAL A 736 2.57 -16.84 -22.29
C VAL A 736 3.73 -17.82 -22.50
N GLN A 737 3.91 -18.81 -21.64
CA GLN A 737 5.06 -19.72 -21.65
C GLN A 737 4.54 -21.17 -21.60
N LYS A 738 3.89 -21.60 -22.69
CA LYS A 738 3.32 -22.94 -22.86
C LYS A 738 4.35 -24.03 -23.11
#